data_AF-A0A1T4MY34-F1
#
_entry.id   AF-A0A1T4MY34-F1
#
_cell.length_a   1.000
_cell.length_b   1.000
_cell.length_c   1.000
_cell.angle_alpha   90.00
_cell.angle_beta   90.00
_cell.angle_gamma   90.00
#
_symmetry.space_group_name_H-M   'P 1'
#
loop_
_entity.id
_entity.type
_entity.pdbx_description
1 polymer ?
#
loop_
_entity_poly.entity_id
_entity_poly.type
_entity_poly.pdbx_seq_one_letter_code
_entity_poly.pdbx_strand_id
1 'polypeptide(L)'
;MAKSIEEQVEDWCKNQLEKYFTKTESINFEIDEALKKAPSKKGGSGQNLPDIKCFVSVDFRNIPVMVECKGTKGDFIKTDENGLVSNTNKKGEPDYAAIAKYAVNGAIHYAKSILNYTETYQEAIAVGVNGYKQNDDLKTEIGVYYLSKENLGIPKEVEKFTDLSFLKKKNWKNFFKMIDEIQLTSEELENRKLALEDEIESKLKRLNQTLHDDLGIAVKSRVMLIVGLIMAGLGVEEVSDGLKVEELKGETGKKSNDGQKIVDKIEDFLREKKLPEEKREVIMNEVSNVFKNQDLYTPQNGESKLRKVYTIVHNDILPYLSSELHNIDFTGRLFNVLNDWVDVPDGAENDVVLTPRYVTEVMARLASVNKDSYVWDYATGSAGFLISAMHLMIADATRKIKSPDELRSKMAKIKAEQLLGIEKLPEIYILAVLNMILMGDGSSNIINGNSLTQFDGKYQQGKLRDEKFPANVFLLNPPYSAPGKGMIFVEKALSQMSGGKAAVLIQENAGSSQGEGFTRRILERNTLVASIHMSTDLFIGKSSVQTAIYVFDVGVPHDTEKLVKFIDFSNDGYARQNRKKSSQCVNLKDVDNAKERYDEIVNLVVRGKGKDEKNLNYYKDCYIEDYISLEGNDWTYSQHKKIDIKPTEDDFKKVVQEYMAWLIGDLIKNGDDCLRENSIGLDDCELTKEEKDCINGKDVAFEKFTIGDLFDIHPTKAYKATNKDLFHAEGKIPVVANSSVDNGIGGWSHLKATETGNKIVFSDTTTSDSIFYQPKAFVGYPHVQGLYPYSNKWRENSLLYFVSCFRKCAFGKFNYGLKFTRVIAKQMNVILPAKPNGEIDYDFMENFISAQKKLVAQKVIRWLKQQ
;
A
#
# COMPACT_ATOMS: atom_id res chain seq x y z
N MET A 1 3.80 -49.50 -26.24
CA MET A 1 3.59 -48.08 -26.61
C MET A 1 2.90 -48.05 -27.96
N ALA A 2 1.76 -47.38 -28.07
CA ALA A 2 1.12 -47.15 -29.37
C ALA A 2 2.10 -46.35 -30.25
N LYS A 3 2.27 -46.74 -31.53
CA LYS A 3 3.07 -45.96 -32.48
C LYS A 3 2.37 -44.62 -32.72
N SER A 4 3.11 -43.52 -32.69
CA SER A 4 2.59 -42.19 -33.05
C SER A 4 2.01 -42.24 -34.48
N ILE A 5 0.87 -41.60 -34.68
CA ILE A 5 0.20 -41.45 -35.98
C ILE A 5 0.27 -40.01 -36.50
N GLU A 6 1.25 -39.23 -36.06
CA GLU A 6 1.36 -37.78 -36.30
C GLU A 6 1.28 -37.41 -37.79
N GLU A 7 1.96 -38.16 -38.66
CA GLU A 7 1.88 -37.96 -40.12
C GLU A 7 0.45 -38.14 -40.66
N GLN A 8 -0.32 -39.11 -40.13
CA GLN A 8 -1.72 -39.30 -40.52
C GLN A 8 -2.61 -38.14 -40.04
N VAL A 9 -2.29 -37.54 -38.88
CA VAL A 9 -2.99 -36.37 -38.34
C VAL A 9 -2.67 -35.13 -39.17
N GLU A 10 -1.40 -34.95 -39.56
CA GLU A 10 -0.97 -33.86 -40.43
C GLU A 10 -1.67 -33.95 -41.80
N ASP A 11 -1.72 -35.15 -42.41
CA ASP A 11 -2.44 -35.38 -43.67
C ASP A 11 -3.95 -35.19 -43.52
N TRP A 12 -4.53 -35.62 -42.39
CA TRP A 12 -5.94 -35.36 -42.07
C TRP A 12 -6.25 -33.86 -42.01
N CYS A 13 -5.35 -33.06 -41.44
CA CYS A 13 -5.49 -31.60 -41.40
C CYS A 13 -5.40 -30.99 -42.81
N LYS A 14 -4.37 -31.35 -43.59
CA LYS A 14 -4.15 -30.83 -44.96
C LYS A 14 -5.35 -31.07 -45.86
N ASN A 15 -5.96 -32.26 -45.79
CA ASN A 15 -7.13 -32.64 -46.60
C ASN A 15 -8.38 -31.77 -46.34
N GLN A 16 -8.41 -30.99 -45.25
CA GLN A 16 -9.53 -30.12 -44.91
C GLN A 16 -9.30 -28.66 -45.30
N LEU A 17 -8.08 -28.28 -45.67
CA LEU A 17 -7.71 -26.90 -45.97
C LEU A 17 -7.74 -26.64 -47.49
N GLU A 18 -8.23 -25.45 -47.89
CA GLU A 18 -8.26 -25.05 -49.31
C GLU A 18 -6.91 -24.48 -49.78
N LYS A 19 -6.18 -23.80 -48.88
CA LYS A 19 -4.86 -23.22 -49.13
C LYS A 19 -4.03 -23.24 -47.85
N TYR A 20 -2.83 -23.79 -47.91
CA TYR A 20 -1.89 -23.86 -46.80
C TYR A 20 -0.45 -23.86 -47.30
N PHE A 21 0.49 -23.64 -46.38
CA PHE A 21 1.92 -23.77 -46.58
C PHE A 21 2.45 -24.81 -45.60
N THR A 22 3.29 -25.71 -46.07
CA THR A 22 3.96 -26.74 -45.26
C THR A 22 5.12 -26.15 -44.45
N LYS A 23 5.67 -26.93 -43.53
CA LYS A 23 6.82 -26.54 -42.69
C LYS A 23 8.02 -25.95 -43.45
N THR A 24 8.28 -26.37 -44.68
CA THR A 24 9.40 -25.89 -45.51
C THR A 24 9.05 -24.74 -46.45
N GLU A 25 7.77 -24.43 -46.64
CA GLU A 25 7.35 -23.39 -47.59
C GLU A 25 7.32 -22.01 -46.91
N SER A 26 7.85 -20.99 -47.60
CA SER A 26 7.82 -19.60 -47.14
C SER A 26 6.42 -19.01 -47.30
N ILE A 27 5.94 -18.29 -46.29
CA ILE A 27 4.65 -17.58 -46.36
C ILE A 27 4.86 -16.11 -46.76
N ASN A 28 5.78 -15.43 -46.07
CA ASN A 28 6.36 -14.13 -46.40
C ASN A 28 7.62 -13.92 -45.55
N PHE A 29 8.42 -12.92 -45.92
CA PHE A 29 9.69 -12.62 -45.28
C PHE A 29 9.56 -12.33 -43.77
N GLU A 30 8.56 -11.55 -43.38
CA GLU A 30 8.41 -11.07 -41.99
C GLU A 30 8.08 -12.22 -41.02
N ILE A 31 7.14 -13.10 -41.40
CA ILE A 31 6.78 -14.28 -40.61
C ILE A 31 7.95 -15.26 -40.54
N ASP A 32 8.66 -15.48 -41.64
CA ASP A 32 9.79 -16.41 -41.66
C ASP A 32 10.94 -15.92 -40.77
N GLU A 33 11.24 -14.62 -40.78
CA GLU A 33 12.23 -14.02 -39.88
C GLU A 33 11.78 -14.07 -38.41
N ALA A 34 10.50 -13.84 -38.13
CA ALA A 34 9.95 -13.96 -36.78
C ALA A 34 10.13 -15.38 -36.22
N LEU A 35 9.83 -16.41 -37.02
CA LEU A 35 10.01 -17.81 -36.63
C LEU A 35 11.48 -18.22 -36.49
N LYS A 36 12.41 -17.57 -37.21
CA LYS A 36 13.86 -17.78 -37.05
C LYS A 36 14.44 -17.10 -35.81
N LYS A 37 14.02 -15.87 -35.51
CA LYS A 37 14.52 -15.08 -34.36
C LYS A 37 14.05 -15.66 -33.03
N ALA A 38 12.84 -16.21 -32.99
CA ALA A 38 12.28 -16.78 -31.78
C ALA A 38 13.02 -18.04 -31.30
N PRO A 39 13.14 -18.28 -29.98
CA PRO A 39 13.70 -19.51 -29.43
C PRO A 39 13.00 -20.76 -29.99
N SER A 40 13.75 -21.83 -30.21
CA SER A 40 13.17 -23.09 -30.70
C SER A 40 12.18 -23.69 -29.67
N LYS A 41 11.24 -24.53 -30.12
CA LYS A 41 10.35 -25.29 -29.22
C LYS A 41 11.06 -26.10 -28.12
N LYS A 42 12.31 -26.52 -28.37
CA LYS A 42 13.14 -27.29 -27.42
C LYS A 42 14.07 -26.39 -26.60
N GLY A 43 14.02 -25.08 -26.80
CA GLY A 43 15.00 -24.11 -26.32
C GLY A 43 16.22 -23.97 -27.25
N GLY A 44 16.97 -22.88 -27.09
CA GLY A 44 18.20 -22.63 -27.85
C GLY A 44 18.00 -22.10 -29.27
N SER A 45 19.05 -22.17 -30.09
CA SER A 45 19.22 -21.49 -31.39
C SER A 45 18.63 -22.21 -32.62
N GLY A 46 17.68 -23.13 -32.43
CA GLY A 46 16.99 -23.82 -33.53
C GLY A 46 15.84 -23.00 -34.12
N GLN A 47 15.56 -23.17 -35.41
CA GLN A 47 14.45 -22.49 -36.09
C GLN A 47 13.09 -23.11 -35.74
N ASN A 48 12.06 -22.27 -35.58
CA ASN A 48 10.68 -22.72 -35.42
C ASN A 48 10.05 -23.12 -36.76
N LEU A 49 9.44 -24.31 -36.81
CA LEU A 49 8.87 -24.90 -38.01
C LEU A 49 7.46 -25.44 -37.71
N PRO A 50 6.41 -24.61 -37.85
CA PRO A 50 5.02 -25.07 -37.75
C PRO A 50 4.71 -26.12 -38.83
N ASP A 51 3.93 -27.13 -38.48
CA ASP A 51 3.61 -28.23 -39.42
C ASP A 51 2.80 -27.70 -40.61
N ILE A 52 1.80 -26.86 -40.32
CA ILE A 52 0.97 -26.20 -41.32
C ILE A 52 0.83 -24.72 -40.98
N LYS A 53 0.93 -23.87 -42.00
CA LYS A 53 0.76 -22.42 -41.90
C LYS A 53 -0.33 -21.98 -42.87
N CYS A 54 -1.24 -21.10 -42.46
CA CYS A 54 -2.25 -20.53 -43.35
C CYS A 54 -2.63 -19.10 -42.96
N PHE A 55 -3.51 -18.49 -43.77
CA PHE A 55 -4.08 -17.17 -43.52
C PHE A 55 -5.60 -17.25 -43.54
N VAL A 56 -6.22 -16.45 -42.67
CA VAL A 56 -7.64 -16.10 -42.75
C VAL A 56 -7.76 -14.61 -42.97
N SER A 57 -8.66 -14.19 -43.86
CA SER A 57 -8.78 -12.79 -44.30
C SER A 57 -10.23 -12.35 -44.43
N VAL A 58 -10.63 -11.31 -43.74
CA VAL A 58 -11.92 -10.63 -43.95
C VAL A 58 -11.64 -9.15 -44.17
N ASP A 59 -12.11 -8.61 -45.31
CA ASP A 59 -11.84 -7.25 -45.77
C ASP A 59 -10.34 -6.94 -45.80
N PHE A 60 -9.83 -6.08 -44.90
CA PHE A 60 -8.42 -5.72 -44.79
C PHE A 60 -7.69 -6.39 -43.62
N ARG A 61 -8.38 -7.20 -42.81
CA ARG A 61 -7.82 -7.87 -41.63
C ARG A 61 -7.30 -9.25 -42.02
N ASN A 62 -5.98 -9.43 -41.97
CA ASN A 62 -5.29 -10.66 -42.33
C ASN A 62 -4.63 -11.27 -41.09
N ILE A 63 -5.07 -12.46 -40.67
CA ILE A 63 -4.56 -13.11 -39.46
C ILE A 63 -3.79 -14.39 -39.84
N PRO A 64 -2.49 -14.48 -39.51
CA PRO A 64 -1.71 -15.70 -39.71
C PRO A 64 -2.15 -16.79 -38.73
N VAL A 65 -2.20 -18.03 -39.22
CA VAL A 65 -2.62 -19.21 -38.47
C VAL A 65 -1.47 -20.21 -38.44
N MET A 66 -1.05 -20.59 -37.24
CA MET A 66 0.01 -21.57 -37.01
C MET A 66 -0.60 -22.86 -36.46
N VAL A 67 -0.41 -23.97 -37.18
CA VAL A 67 -0.95 -25.28 -36.81
C VAL A 67 0.17 -26.22 -36.39
N GLU A 68 -0.04 -26.91 -35.27
CA GLU A 68 0.84 -27.96 -34.77
C GLU A 68 0.07 -29.28 -34.63
N CYS A 69 0.67 -30.36 -35.10
CA CYS A 69 0.10 -31.70 -35.04
C CYS A 69 0.84 -32.61 -34.05
N LYS A 70 0.10 -33.48 -33.35
CA LYS A 70 0.63 -34.57 -32.52
C LYS A 70 -0.14 -35.87 -32.80
N GLY A 71 0.53 -37.00 -32.60
CA GLY A 71 0.01 -38.33 -32.96
C GLY A 71 -0.12 -39.32 -31.81
N THR A 72 -0.04 -38.86 -30.56
CA THR A 72 -0.01 -39.73 -29.38
C THR A 72 -1.11 -39.35 -28.40
N LYS A 73 -1.83 -40.35 -27.88
CA LYS A 73 -2.88 -40.12 -26.89
C LYS A 73 -2.30 -39.42 -25.65
N GLY A 74 -2.87 -38.27 -25.30
CA GLY A 74 -2.44 -37.45 -24.17
C GLY A 74 -1.50 -36.29 -24.52
N ASP A 75 -1.10 -36.12 -25.79
CA ASP A 75 -0.21 -35.02 -26.24
C ASP A 75 -0.99 -33.81 -26.82
N PHE A 76 -2.23 -33.61 -26.38
CA PHE A 76 -3.08 -32.52 -26.87
C PHE A 76 -2.70 -31.15 -26.28
N ILE A 77 -2.75 -31.02 -24.95
CA ILE A 77 -2.61 -29.75 -24.25
C ILE A 77 -2.07 -29.94 -22.83
N LYS A 78 -1.28 -28.99 -22.35
CA LYS A 78 -0.94 -28.83 -20.93
C LYS A 78 -1.51 -27.52 -20.40
N THR A 79 -2.27 -27.63 -19.31
CA THR A 79 -2.85 -26.49 -18.59
C THR A 79 -2.22 -26.33 -17.21
N ASP A 80 -2.38 -25.14 -16.64
CA ASP A 80 -2.08 -24.85 -15.25
C ASP A 80 -3.18 -25.35 -14.29
N GLU A 81 -3.03 -25.03 -13.00
CA GLU A 81 -3.94 -25.42 -11.92
C GLU A 81 -5.34 -24.80 -12.07
N ASN A 82 -5.48 -23.74 -12.87
CA ASN A 82 -6.75 -23.06 -13.19
C ASN A 82 -7.35 -23.50 -14.54
N GLY A 83 -6.73 -24.46 -15.22
CA GLY A 83 -7.19 -24.93 -16.54
C GLY A 83 -6.79 -24.03 -17.71
N LEU A 84 -5.93 -23.03 -17.51
CA LEU A 84 -5.44 -22.15 -18.57
C LEU A 84 -4.17 -22.72 -19.22
N VAL A 85 -4.00 -22.48 -20.53
CA VAL A 85 -2.80 -22.93 -21.23
C VAL A 85 -1.60 -22.09 -20.82
N SER A 86 -0.61 -22.73 -20.21
CA SER A 86 0.64 -22.08 -19.82
C SER A 86 1.84 -22.72 -20.51
N ASN A 87 2.61 -21.88 -21.20
CA ASN A 87 3.92 -22.24 -21.76
C ASN A 87 5.07 -21.88 -20.81
N THR A 88 4.78 -21.59 -19.54
CA THR A 88 5.78 -21.32 -18.51
C THR A 88 5.72 -22.34 -17.37
N ASN A 89 6.88 -22.60 -16.76
CA ASN A 89 7.00 -23.44 -15.59
C ASN A 89 6.65 -22.67 -14.30
N LYS A 90 6.70 -23.34 -13.14
CA LYS A 90 6.42 -22.71 -11.82
C LYS A 90 7.38 -21.56 -11.44
N LYS A 91 8.48 -21.37 -12.17
CA LYS A 91 9.44 -20.28 -12.00
C LYS A 91 9.23 -19.13 -12.99
N GLY A 92 8.20 -19.20 -13.86
CA GLY A 92 7.93 -18.20 -14.89
C GLY A 92 8.82 -18.31 -16.13
N GLU A 93 9.64 -19.35 -16.24
CA GLU A 93 10.52 -19.57 -17.40
C GLU A 93 9.80 -20.42 -18.46
N PRO A 94 10.14 -20.32 -19.76
CA PRO A 94 9.53 -21.14 -20.80
C PRO A 94 9.65 -22.65 -20.51
N ASP A 95 8.51 -23.35 -20.52
CA ASP A 95 8.43 -24.81 -20.33
C ASP A 95 8.61 -25.50 -21.69
N TYR A 96 9.85 -25.53 -22.19
CA TYR A 96 10.18 -26.14 -23.48
C TYR A 96 9.80 -27.64 -23.56
N ALA A 97 9.72 -28.33 -22.43
CA ALA A 97 9.23 -29.71 -22.40
C ALA A 97 7.74 -29.78 -22.75
N ALA A 98 6.93 -28.88 -22.21
CA ALA A 98 5.52 -28.77 -22.57
C ALA A 98 5.32 -28.26 -24.00
N ILE A 99 6.05 -27.21 -24.39
CA ILE A 99 5.97 -26.61 -25.74
C ILE A 99 6.28 -27.63 -26.83
N ALA A 100 7.30 -28.48 -26.62
CA ALA A 100 7.66 -29.50 -27.59
C ALA A 100 6.71 -30.71 -27.59
N LYS A 101 6.12 -31.05 -26.43
CA LYS A 101 5.32 -32.26 -26.27
C LYS A 101 3.87 -32.09 -26.72
N TYR A 102 3.22 -30.98 -26.39
CA TYR A 102 1.76 -30.82 -26.58
C TYR A 102 1.43 -29.97 -27.80
N ALA A 103 0.43 -30.38 -28.58
CA ALA A 103 0.04 -29.72 -29.83
C ALA A 103 -0.34 -28.24 -29.62
N VAL A 104 -1.26 -27.98 -28.69
CA VAL A 104 -1.75 -26.62 -28.42
C VAL A 104 -0.63 -25.70 -27.92
N ASN A 105 0.21 -26.18 -27.00
CA ASN A 105 1.33 -25.42 -26.45
C ASN A 105 2.36 -25.04 -27.54
N GLY A 106 2.66 -25.96 -28.46
CA GLY A 106 3.53 -25.72 -29.62
C GLY A 106 2.96 -24.69 -30.59
N ALA A 107 1.67 -24.78 -30.92
CA ALA A 107 1.00 -23.82 -31.79
C ALA A 107 0.99 -22.39 -31.19
N ILE A 108 0.73 -22.27 -29.88
CA ILE A 108 0.75 -20.99 -29.16
C ILE A 108 2.14 -20.37 -29.16
N HIS A 109 3.20 -21.18 -29.00
CA HIS A 109 4.59 -20.70 -29.08
C HIS A 109 4.88 -20.03 -30.43
N TYR A 110 4.39 -20.63 -31.52
CA TYR A 110 4.52 -20.05 -32.86
C TYR A 110 3.72 -18.77 -33.05
N ALA A 111 2.43 -18.78 -32.70
CA ALA A 111 1.60 -17.58 -32.79
C ALA A 111 2.18 -16.41 -31.98
N LYS A 112 2.71 -16.69 -30.79
CA LYS A 112 3.38 -15.70 -29.94
C LYS A 112 4.69 -15.18 -30.54
N SER A 113 5.43 -16.04 -31.23
CA SER A 113 6.62 -15.64 -31.99
C SER A 113 6.28 -14.64 -33.10
N ILE A 114 5.15 -14.84 -33.79
CA ILE A 114 4.66 -13.86 -34.77
C ILE A 114 4.40 -12.51 -34.10
N LEU A 115 3.63 -12.49 -33.01
CA LEU A 115 3.31 -11.24 -32.32
C LEU A 115 4.55 -10.51 -31.79
N ASN A 116 5.55 -11.24 -31.30
CA ASN A 116 6.73 -10.64 -30.68
C ASN A 116 7.77 -10.13 -31.68
N TYR A 117 7.85 -10.74 -32.86
CA TYR A 117 8.95 -10.49 -33.80
C TYR A 117 8.49 -9.98 -35.17
N THR A 118 7.21 -9.66 -35.32
CA THR A 118 6.66 -8.95 -36.50
C THR A 118 6.14 -7.56 -36.10
N GLU A 119 6.28 -6.61 -37.01
CA GLU A 119 5.82 -5.24 -36.86
C GLU A 119 4.37 -5.11 -37.37
N THR A 120 4.04 -5.77 -38.48
CA THR A 120 2.75 -5.60 -39.16
C THR A 120 1.63 -6.43 -38.54
N TYR A 121 1.92 -7.62 -38.00
CA TYR A 121 0.88 -8.51 -37.47
C TYR A 121 0.61 -8.22 -35.99
N GLN A 122 -0.61 -7.76 -35.74
CA GLN A 122 -1.12 -7.48 -34.39
C GLN A 122 -1.87 -8.66 -33.78
N GLU A 123 -2.14 -9.69 -34.59
CA GLU A 123 -3.02 -10.81 -34.28
C GLU A 123 -2.45 -12.10 -34.86
N ALA A 124 -2.67 -13.22 -34.18
CA ALA A 124 -2.30 -14.55 -34.66
C ALA A 124 -3.24 -15.62 -34.08
N ILE A 125 -3.44 -16.71 -34.83
CA ILE A 125 -4.23 -17.86 -34.37
C ILE A 125 -3.30 -19.07 -34.21
N ALA A 126 -3.44 -19.75 -33.08
CA ALA A 126 -2.79 -21.02 -32.79
C ALA A 126 -3.80 -22.16 -32.88
N VAL A 127 -3.50 -23.20 -33.66
CA VAL A 127 -4.32 -24.40 -33.78
C VAL A 127 -3.51 -25.62 -33.39
N GLY A 128 -3.82 -26.23 -32.25
CA GLY A 128 -3.25 -27.51 -31.86
C GLY A 128 -4.17 -28.65 -32.27
N VAL A 129 -3.65 -29.64 -33.00
CA VAL A 129 -4.38 -30.86 -33.36
C VAL A 129 -3.64 -32.08 -32.84
N ASN A 130 -4.31 -32.90 -32.04
CA ASN A 130 -3.81 -34.21 -31.65
C ASN A 130 -4.69 -35.32 -32.22
N GLY A 131 -4.11 -36.46 -32.54
CA GLY A 131 -4.89 -37.63 -32.94
C GLY A 131 -4.29 -38.95 -32.49
N TYR A 132 -5.16 -39.92 -32.21
CA TYR A 132 -4.75 -41.27 -31.81
C TYR A 132 -5.78 -42.31 -32.24
N LYS A 133 -5.33 -43.56 -32.42
CA LYS A 133 -6.24 -44.68 -32.73
C LYS A 133 -6.87 -45.23 -31.45
N GLN A 134 -8.19 -45.37 -31.45
CA GLN A 134 -8.96 -46.06 -30.42
C GLN A 134 -9.92 -47.03 -31.10
N ASN A 135 -9.69 -48.35 -30.93
CA ASN A 135 -10.45 -49.41 -31.61
C ASN A 135 -10.43 -49.26 -33.15
N ASP A 136 -9.26 -48.99 -33.73
CA ASP A 136 -9.02 -48.70 -35.16
C ASP A 136 -9.64 -47.41 -35.72
N ASP A 137 -10.50 -46.71 -34.97
CA ASP A 137 -11.00 -45.38 -35.33
C ASP A 137 -10.00 -44.28 -34.96
N LEU A 138 -9.83 -43.30 -35.87
CA LEU A 138 -9.07 -42.08 -35.61
C LEU A 138 -9.89 -41.14 -34.72
N LYS A 139 -9.41 -40.86 -33.51
CA LYS A 139 -9.93 -39.79 -32.66
C LYS A 139 -9.05 -38.55 -32.82
N THR A 140 -9.67 -37.39 -32.99
CA THR A 140 -9.00 -36.10 -33.11
C THR A 140 -9.43 -35.16 -31.98
N GLU A 141 -8.48 -34.36 -31.52
CA GLU A 141 -8.65 -33.30 -30.51
C GLU A 141 -8.14 -32.00 -31.14
N ILE A 142 -8.96 -30.95 -31.15
CA ILE A 142 -8.62 -29.65 -31.78
C ILE A 142 -8.77 -28.54 -30.74
N GLY A 143 -7.74 -27.73 -30.59
CA GLY A 143 -7.74 -26.53 -29.76
C GLY A 143 -7.42 -25.32 -30.62
N VAL A 144 -8.30 -24.32 -30.64
CA VAL A 144 -8.16 -23.10 -31.46
C VAL A 144 -8.07 -21.90 -30.54
N TYR A 145 -6.96 -21.17 -30.63
CA TYR A 145 -6.66 -20.05 -29.75
C TYR A 145 -6.36 -18.79 -30.55
N TYR A 146 -6.98 -17.69 -30.14
CA TYR A 146 -6.73 -16.36 -30.65
C TYR A 146 -5.75 -15.61 -29.74
N LEU A 147 -4.76 -14.96 -30.34
CA LEU A 147 -3.78 -14.11 -29.66
C LEU A 147 -3.76 -12.75 -30.35
N SER A 148 -3.71 -11.66 -29.58
CA SER A 148 -3.50 -10.31 -30.10
C SER A 148 -2.57 -9.51 -29.21
N LYS A 149 -1.91 -8.48 -29.76
CA LYS A 149 -1.11 -7.54 -28.96
C LYS A 149 -1.97 -6.79 -27.95
N GLU A 150 -3.22 -6.46 -28.30
CA GLU A 150 -4.22 -5.88 -27.39
C GLU A 150 -4.49 -6.78 -26.18
N ASN A 151 -4.55 -8.11 -26.38
CA ASN A 151 -4.67 -9.12 -25.33
C ASN A 151 -3.31 -9.59 -24.79
N LEU A 152 -2.23 -8.82 -24.98
CA LEU A 152 -0.87 -9.12 -24.47
C LEU A 152 -0.27 -10.45 -24.98
N GLY A 153 -0.70 -10.89 -26.16
CA GLY A 153 -0.33 -12.18 -26.72
C GLY A 153 -0.73 -13.36 -25.84
N ILE A 154 -1.86 -13.24 -25.13
CA ILE A 154 -2.44 -14.30 -24.31
C ILE A 154 -3.39 -15.13 -25.18
N PRO A 155 -3.24 -16.46 -25.20
CA PRO A 155 -4.11 -17.34 -25.97
C PRO A 155 -5.50 -17.43 -25.32
N LYS A 156 -6.54 -17.11 -26.09
CA LYS A 156 -7.95 -17.33 -25.71
C LYS A 156 -8.56 -18.40 -26.61
N GLU A 157 -9.13 -19.43 -25.99
CA GLU A 157 -9.85 -20.46 -26.74
C GLU A 157 -11.04 -19.80 -27.46
N VAL A 158 -11.14 -20.01 -28.77
CA VAL A 158 -12.17 -19.38 -29.60
C VAL A 158 -13.50 -20.10 -29.44
N GLU A 159 -13.51 -21.40 -29.68
CA GLU A 159 -14.68 -22.28 -29.60
C GLU A 159 -14.18 -23.73 -29.68
N LYS A 160 -15.02 -24.69 -29.29
CA LYS A 160 -14.73 -26.12 -29.51
C LYS A 160 -15.09 -26.55 -30.92
N PHE A 161 -14.08 -26.82 -31.74
CA PHE A 161 -14.24 -27.30 -33.11
C PHE A 161 -14.02 -28.82 -33.22
N THR A 162 -14.75 -29.46 -34.14
CA THR A 162 -14.59 -30.88 -34.47
C THR A 162 -13.77 -31.10 -35.74
N ASP A 163 -13.58 -30.06 -36.56
CA ASP A 163 -12.86 -30.10 -37.83
C ASP A 163 -12.21 -28.73 -38.14
N LEU A 164 -11.42 -28.64 -39.21
CA LEU A 164 -10.76 -27.40 -39.66
C LEU A 164 -11.61 -26.58 -40.65
N SER A 165 -12.91 -26.86 -40.77
CA SER A 165 -13.76 -26.18 -41.76
C SER A 165 -13.92 -24.68 -41.49
N PHE A 166 -13.72 -24.22 -40.25
CA PHE A 166 -13.71 -22.80 -39.89
C PHE A 166 -12.62 -22.00 -40.62
N LEU A 167 -11.54 -22.67 -41.07
CA LEU A 167 -10.48 -22.07 -41.88
C LEU A 167 -10.81 -21.99 -43.38
N LYS A 168 -11.94 -22.53 -43.84
CA LYS A 168 -12.39 -22.41 -45.24
C LYS A 168 -12.96 -21.01 -45.52
N LYS A 169 -12.72 -20.48 -46.72
CA LYS A 169 -13.11 -19.10 -47.10
C LYS A 169 -14.56 -18.77 -46.82
N LYS A 170 -15.47 -19.72 -47.08
CA LYS A 170 -16.91 -19.56 -46.84
C LYS A 170 -17.30 -19.33 -45.37
N ASN A 171 -16.44 -19.71 -44.42
CA ASN A 171 -16.71 -19.65 -42.99
C ASN A 171 -15.97 -18.50 -42.28
N TRP A 172 -15.06 -17.79 -42.96
CA TRP A 172 -14.24 -16.73 -42.36
C TRP A 172 -15.06 -15.63 -41.69
N LYS A 173 -16.15 -15.15 -42.30
CA LYS A 173 -16.99 -14.10 -41.68
C LYS A 173 -17.55 -14.51 -40.32
N ASN A 174 -18.03 -15.75 -40.19
CA ASN A 174 -18.55 -16.25 -38.92
C ASN A 174 -17.43 -16.47 -37.91
N PHE A 175 -16.27 -16.95 -38.36
CA PHE A 175 -15.11 -17.15 -37.50
C PHE A 175 -14.54 -15.82 -36.95
N PHE A 176 -14.48 -14.76 -37.76
CA PHE A 176 -14.09 -13.43 -37.30
C PHE A 176 -15.10 -12.85 -36.31
N LYS A 177 -16.40 -13.06 -36.54
CA LYS A 177 -17.43 -12.67 -35.56
C LYS A 177 -17.22 -13.33 -34.20
N MET A 178 -16.87 -14.63 -34.19
CA MET A 178 -16.52 -15.34 -32.94
C MET A 178 -15.31 -14.69 -32.27
N ILE A 179 -14.25 -14.36 -33.03
CA ILE A 179 -13.06 -13.68 -32.49
C ILE A 179 -13.42 -12.32 -31.87
N ASP A 180 -14.27 -11.53 -32.53
CA ASP A 180 -14.65 -10.19 -32.08
C ASP A 180 -15.53 -10.20 -30.81
N GLU A 181 -16.25 -11.31 -30.57
CA GLU A 181 -17.06 -11.52 -29.36
C GLU A 181 -16.20 -11.97 -28.15
N ILE A 182 -14.93 -12.37 -28.35
CA ILE A 182 -13.98 -12.71 -27.29
C ILE A 182 -13.47 -11.40 -26.65
N GLN A 183 -14.21 -10.87 -25.69
CA GLN A 183 -13.77 -9.79 -24.81
C GLN A 183 -13.25 -10.39 -23.50
N LEU A 184 -12.11 -9.89 -22.99
CA LEU A 184 -11.69 -10.17 -21.62
C LEU A 184 -12.74 -9.62 -20.66
N THR A 185 -13.16 -10.42 -19.66
CA THR A 185 -13.88 -9.81 -18.54
C THR A 185 -12.94 -8.88 -17.78
N SER A 186 -13.47 -7.83 -17.15
CA SER A 186 -12.64 -6.88 -16.38
C SER A 186 -11.85 -7.58 -15.27
N GLU A 187 -12.40 -8.66 -14.71
CA GLU A 187 -11.77 -9.48 -13.68
C GLU A 187 -10.61 -10.33 -14.24
N GLU A 188 -10.77 -10.96 -15.40
CA GLU A 188 -9.68 -11.71 -16.05
C GLU A 188 -8.51 -10.80 -16.43
N LEU A 189 -8.82 -9.60 -16.91
CA LEU A 189 -7.83 -8.60 -17.28
C LEU A 189 -7.05 -8.12 -16.04
N GLU A 190 -7.74 -7.88 -14.93
CA GLU A 190 -7.13 -7.48 -13.66
C GLU A 190 -6.25 -8.59 -13.06
N ASN A 191 -6.78 -9.81 -12.93
CA ASN A 191 -6.03 -10.96 -12.39
C ASN A 191 -4.75 -11.22 -13.20
N ARG A 192 -4.80 -10.99 -14.50
CA ARG A 192 -3.65 -11.16 -15.37
C ARG A 192 -2.65 -10.02 -15.28
N LYS A 193 -3.10 -8.77 -15.12
CA LYS A 193 -2.21 -7.64 -14.80
C LYS A 193 -1.41 -7.94 -13.53
N LEU A 194 -2.07 -8.41 -12.48
CA LEU A 194 -1.42 -8.81 -11.23
C LEU A 194 -0.36 -9.91 -11.43
N ALA A 195 -0.67 -10.94 -12.24
CA ALA A 195 0.29 -12.00 -12.53
C ALA A 195 1.52 -11.51 -13.31
N LEU A 196 1.33 -10.56 -14.24
CA LEU A 196 2.41 -9.96 -15.01
C LEU A 196 3.31 -9.09 -14.13
N GLU A 197 2.71 -8.27 -13.27
CA GLU A 197 3.41 -7.47 -12.27
C GLU A 197 4.31 -8.33 -11.38
N ASP A 198 3.81 -9.47 -10.92
CA ASP A 198 4.56 -10.43 -10.09
C ASP A 198 5.75 -11.06 -10.86
N GLU A 199 5.58 -11.37 -12.15
CA GLU A 199 6.65 -11.89 -13.01
C GLU A 199 7.80 -10.87 -13.12
N ILE A 200 7.47 -9.61 -13.32
CA ILE A 200 8.43 -8.51 -13.45
C ILE A 200 9.14 -8.23 -12.12
N GLU A 201 8.40 -8.22 -11.01
CA GLU A 201 8.98 -8.08 -9.68
C GLU A 201 10.02 -9.18 -9.42
N SER A 202 9.73 -10.42 -9.82
CA SER A 202 10.65 -11.56 -9.73
C SER A 202 11.90 -11.36 -10.61
N LYS A 203 11.74 -10.94 -11.87
CA LYS A 203 12.85 -10.66 -12.79
C LYS A 203 13.75 -9.54 -12.28
N LEU A 204 13.18 -8.46 -11.73
CA LEU A 204 13.93 -7.35 -11.14
C LEU A 204 14.66 -7.76 -9.86
N LYS A 205 14.04 -8.54 -8.98
CA LYS A 205 14.71 -9.09 -7.79
C LYS A 205 15.91 -9.96 -8.17
N ARG A 206 15.75 -10.82 -9.18
CA ARG A 206 16.84 -11.63 -9.74
C ARG A 206 17.96 -10.75 -10.31
N LEU A 207 17.61 -9.72 -11.07
CA LEU A 207 18.58 -8.77 -11.62
C LEU A 207 19.37 -8.08 -10.50
N ASN A 208 18.72 -7.58 -9.45
CA ASN A 208 19.42 -6.96 -8.32
C ASN A 208 20.38 -7.93 -7.64
N GLN A 209 19.97 -9.18 -7.49
CA GLN A 209 20.82 -10.22 -6.93
C GLN A 209 22.04 -10.46 -7.82
N THR A 210 21.88 -10.55 -9.14
CA THR A 210 23.01 -10.66 -10.08
C THR A 210 23.93 -9.43 -10.02
N LEU A 211 23.39 -8.21 -9.92
CA LEU A 211 24.20 -7.00 -9.77
C LEU A 211 25.06 -7.03 -8.49
N HIS A 212 24.52 -7.58 -7.40
CA HIS A 212 25.19 -7.70 -6.10
C HIS A 212 26.16 -8.90 -6.07
N ASP A 213 25.62 -10.12 -6.12
CA ASP A 213 26.32 -11.37 -5.82
C ASP A 213 27.30 -11.75 -6.94
N ASP A 214 26.89 -11.62 -8.21
CA ASP A 214 27.69 -12.10 -9.34
C ASP A 214 28.67 -11.04 -9.87
N LEU A 215 28.28 -9.76 -9.80
CA LEU A 215 29.00 -8.67 -10.47
C LEU A 215 29.69 -7.69 -9.52
N GLY A 216 29.33 -7.68 -8.22
CA GLY A 216 29.93 -6.81 -7.22
C GLY A 216 29.68 -5.32 -7.48
N ILE A 217 28.56 -4.96 -8.13
CA ILE A 217 28.24 -3.57 -8.47
C ILE A 217 27.73 -2.85 -7.21
N ALA A 218 28.33 -1.70 -6.89
CA ALA A 218 27.98 -0.90 -5.71
C ALA A 218 26.51 -0.46 -5.72
N VAL A 219 25.85 -0.46 -4.56
CA VAL A 219 24.42 -0.15 -4.38
C VAL A 219 24.03 1.18 -5.04
N LYS A 220 24.78 2.25 -4.72
CA LYS A 220 24.60 3.61 -5.28
C LYS A 220 24.64 3.70 -6.81
N SER A 221 25.24 2.72 -7.49
CA SER A 221 25.39 2.72 -8.95
C SER A 221 24.27 1.94 -9.65
N ARG A 222 23.53 1.08 -8.97
CA ARG A 222 22.60 0.12 -9.59
C ARG A 222 21.41 0.81 -10.26
N VAL A 223 20.79 1.76 -9.58
CA VAL A 223 19.62 2.48 -10.11
C VAL A 223 19.99 3.25 -11.38
N MET A 224 21.04 4.07 -11.32
CA MET A 224 21.52 4.84 -12.48
C MET A 224 21.93 3.92 -13.64
N LEU A 225 22.57 2.79 -13.35
CA LEU A 225 22.96 1.81 -14.36
C LEU A 225 21.74 1.24 -15.09
N ILE A 226 20.73 0.77 -14.36
CA ILE A 226 19.53 0.19 -14.98
C ILE A 226 18.74 1.25 -15.74
N VAL A 227 18.55 2.44 -15.17
CA VAL A 227 17.85 3.53 -15.87
C VAL A 227 18.56 3.91 -17.17
N GLY A 228 19.89 4.07 -17.15
CA GLY A 228 20.66 4.38 -18.35
C GLY A 228 20.61 3.27 -19.41
N LEU A 229 20.67 2.00 -19.00
CA LEU A 229 20.53 0.87 -19.92
C LEU A 229 19.14 0.77 -20.53
N ILE A 230 18.08 1.08 -19.77
CA ILE A 230 16.72 1.17 -20.28
C ILE A 230 16.62 2.29 -21.33
N MET A 231 17.13 3.49 -21.03
CA MET A 231 17.14 4.62 -21.97
C MET A 231 17.90 4.28 -23.27
N ALA A 232 19.07 3.65 -23.16
CA ALA A 232 19.85 3.22 -24.32
C ALA A 232 19.14 2.16 -25.17
N GLY A 233 18.37 1.28 -24.53
CA GLY A 233 17.72 0.15 -25.18
C GLY A 233 16.37 0.45 -25.82
N LEU A 234 15.62 1.44 -25.32
CA LEU A 234 14.27 1.73 -25.84
C LEU A 234 14.24 2.25 -27.28
N GLY A 235 15.35 2.81 -27.77
CA GLY A 235 15.42 3.37 -29.10
C GLY A 235 14.46 4.54 -29.33
N VAL A 236 14.42 5.00 -30.56
CA VAL A 236 13.54 6.08 -31.00
C VAL A 236 13.03 5.71 -32.40
N GLU A 237 11.70 5.73 -32.53
CA GLU A 237 10.99 5.51 -33.80
C GLU A 237 11.60 6.39 -34.90
N GLU A 238 11.89 5.80 -36.06
CA GLU A 238 12.53 6.43 -37.24
C GLU A 238 13.98 6.92 -37.08
N VAL A 239 14.59 6.87 -35.89
CA VAL A 239 15.96 7.40 -35.64
C VAL A 239 16.96 6.33 -35.22
N SER A 240 16.59 5.41 -34.31
CA SER A 240 17.47 4.31 -33.88
C SER A 240 16.68 3.15 -33.30
N ASP A 241 17.02 1.92 -33.70
CA ASP A 241 16.49 0.66 -33.15
C ASP A 241 16.86 0.39 -31.66
N GLY A 242 17.31 1.40 -30.92
CA GLY A 242 17.96 1.23 -29.62
C GLY A 242 19.33 0.55 -29.70
N LEU A 243 19.94 0.30 -28.56
CA LEU A 243 21.19 -0.45 -28.43
C LEU A 243 20.93 -1.95 -28.63
N LYS A 244 21.68 -2.63 -29.50
CA LYS A 244 21.63 -4.09 -29.64
C LYS A 244 22.70 -4.76 -28.78
N VAL A 245 22.42 -5.95 -28.26
CA VAL A 245 23.36 -6.68 -27.37
C VAL A 245 24.69 -6.95 -28.08
N GLU A 246 24.66 -7.19 -29.38
CA GLU A 246 25.83 -7.49 -30.21
C GLU A 246 26.76 -6.28 -30.43
N GLU A 247 26.29 -5.06 -30.14
CA GLU A 247 27.09 -3.84 -30.24
C GLU A 247 28.08 -3.68 -29.08
N LEU A 248 27.81 -4.35 -27.96
CA LEU A 248 28.66 -4.39 -26.77
C LEU A 248 29.72 -5.49 -26.93
N LYS A 249 30.89 -5.10 -27.42
CA LYS A 249 31.97 -6.00 -27.85
C LYS A 249 33.07 -6.17 -26.80
N GLY A 250 33.00 -5.45 -25.68
CA GLY A 250 34.07 -5.42 -24.69
C GLY A 250 35.30 -4.62 -25.16
N GLU A 251 35.09 -3.61 -26.00
CA GLU A 251 36.17 -2.74 -26.45
C GLU A 251 36.70 -1.90 -25.28
N THR A 252 38.01 -1.66 -25.22
CA THR A 252 38.68 -0.92 -24.13
C THR A 252 39.21 0.45 -24.55
N GLY A 253 38.89 0.90 -25.77
CA GLY A 253 39.30 2.21 -26.27
C GLY A 253 38.69 3.35 -25.46
N LYS A 254 39.43 4.46 -25.28
CA LYS A 254 38.99 5.60 -24.47
C LYS A 254 37.65 6.22 -24.92
N LYS A 255 37.31 6.10 -26.21
CA LYS A 255 36.07 6.63 -26.81
C LYS A 255 35.28 5.59 -27.61
N SER A 256 35.68 4.32 -27.58
CA SER A 256 35.01 3.24 -28.33
C SER A 256 34.57 2.09 -27.45
N ASN A 257 34.73 2.21 -26.13
CA ASN A 257 34.31 1.19 -25.18
C ASN A 257 32.79 1.08 -25.06
N ASP A 258 32.34 -0.03 -24.50
CA ASP A 258 30.92 -0.34 -24.28
C ASP A 258 30.19 0.75 -23.48
N GLY A 259 30.87 1.37 -22.50
CA GLY A 259 30.32 2.46 -21.70
C GLY A 259 30.03 3.71 -22.53
N GLN A 260 30.94 4.11 -23.42
CA GLN A 260 30.75 5.25 -24.31
C GLN A 260 29.59 5.00 -25.30
N LYS A 261 29.50 3.79 -25.87
CA LYS A 261 28.40 3.43 -26.78
C LYS A 261 27.02 3.57 -26.11
N ILE A 262 26.92 3.15 -24.84
CA ILE A 262 25.68 3.31 -24.06
C ILE A 262 25.38 4.79 -23.85
N VAL A 263 26.36 5.60 -23.46
CA VAL A 263 26.19 7.05 -23.27
C VAL A 263 25.71 7.74 -24.54
N ASP A 264 26.29 7.39 -25.70
CA ASP A 264 25.88 7.95 -27.00
C ASP A 264 24.41 7.59 -27.32
N LYS A 265 23.98 6.34 -27.05
CA LYS A 265 22.59 5.92 -27.23
C LYS A 265 21.60 6.60 -26.28
N ILE A 266 22.01 6.88 -25.05
CA ILE A 266 21.20 7.67 -24.11
C ILE A 266 21.05 9.10 -24.63
N GLU A 267 22.11 9.69 -25.16
CA GLU A 267 22.07 11.03 -25.73
C GLU A 267 21.12 11.11 -26.92
N ASP A 268 21.20 10.16 -27.86
CA ASP A 268 20.30 10.03 -29.00
C ASP A 268 18.84 9.92 -28.53
N PHE A 269 18.57 9.05 -27.55
CA PHE A 269 17.24 8.88 -26.96
C PHE A 269 16.68 10.18 -26.39
N LEU A 270 17.48 10.91 -25.60
CA LEU A 270 17.03 12.15 -24.96
C LEU A 270 16.85 13.30 -25.95
N ARG A 271 17.66 13.36 -27.02
CA ARG A 271 17.54 14.39 -28.06
C ARG A 271 16.20 14.30 -28.77
N GLU A 272 15.72 13.10 -29.03
CA GLU A 272 14.46 12.90 -29.75
C GLU A 272 13.21 13.09 -28.89
N LYS A 273 13.35 13.03 -27.57
CA LYS A 273 12.27 13.43 -26.65
C LYS A 273 12.01 14.94 -26.62
N LYS A 274 12.77 15.75 -27.37
CA LYS A 274 12.60 17.22 -27.48
C LYS A 274 12.59 17.93 -26.13
N LEU A 275 13.33 17.38 -25.17
CA LEU A 275 13.50 17.95 -23.84
C LEU A 275 14.26 19.28 -23.94
N PRO A 276 14.04 20.22 -22.99
CA PRO A 276 14.89 21.40 -22.86
C PRO A 276 16.37 21.01 -22.74
N GLU A 277 17.25 21.82 -23.35
CA GLU A 277 18.69 21.52 -23.41
C GLU A 277 19.32 21.43 -22.03
N GLU A 278 18.96 22.34 -21.11
CA GLU A 278 19.49 22.32 -19.74
C GLU A 278 19.09 21.03 -19.02
N LYS A 279 17.90 20.50 -19.30
CA LYS A 279 17.42 19.27 -18.71
C LYS A 279 18.19 18.06 -19.20
N ARG A 280 18.42 17.98 -20.51
CA ARG A 280 19.22 16.92 -21.14
C ARG A 280 20.61 16.88 -20.52
N GLU A 281 21.24 18.03 -20.33
CA GLU A 281 22.57 18.12 -19.69
C GLU A 281 22.57 17.58 -18.27
N VAL A 282 21.57 17.93 -17.44
CA VAL A 282 21.45 17.40 -16.07
C VAL A 282 21.31 15.87 -16.09
N ILE A 283 20.40 15.33 -16.91
CA ILE A 283 20.20 13.87 -17.02
C ILE A 283 21.50 13.18 -17.45
N MET A 284 22.16 13.73 -18.48
CA MET A 284 23.42 13.17 -18.99
C MET A 284 24.53 13.21 -17.95
N ASN A 285 24.64 14.27 -17.16
CA ASN A 285 25.64 14.38 -16.09
C ASN A 285 25.43 13.33 -14.99
N GLU A 286 24.19 13.12 -14.58
CA GLU A 286 23.84 12.12 -13.55
C GLU A 286 24.04 10.69 -14.04
N VAL A 287 23.51 10.35 -15.22
CA VAL A 287 23.49 8.98 -15.73
C VAL A 287 24.85 8.55 -16.29
N SER A 288 25.55 9.42 -17.03
CA SER A 288 26.77 9.01 -17.75
C SER A 288 27.94 8.66 -16.83
N ASN A 289 27.95 9.16 -15.59
CA ASN A 289 29.07 8.93 -14.68
C ASN A 289 29.23 7.45 -14.30
N VAL A 290 28.15 6.69 -14.22
CA VAL A 290 28.23 5.25 -13.89
C VAL A 290 28.94 4.46 -14.99
N PHE A 291 28.74 4.83 -16.26
CA PHE A 291 29.29 4.13 -17.42
C PHE A 291 30.77 4.43 -17.68
N LYS A 292 31.34 5.44 -17.01
CA LYS A 292 32.79 5.75 -17.06
C LYS A 292 33.64 4.80 -16.21
N ASN A 293 33.03 3.96 -15.38
CA ASN A 293 33.77 3.02 -14.54
C ASN A 293 34.39 1.88 -15.39
N GLN A 294 35.72 1.85 -15.42
CA GLN A 294 36.49 0.86 -16.19
C GLN A 294 36.19 -0.59 -15.82
N ASP A 295 35.88 -0.88 -14.56
CA ASP A 295 35.51 -2.23 -14.12
C ASP A 295 34.23 -2.75 -14.80
N LEU A 296 33.32 -1.85 -15.22
CA LEU A 296 32.06 -2.25 -15.83
C LEU A 296 32.20 -2.64 -17.31
N TYR A 297 33.01 -1.89 -18.08
CA TYR A 297 33.16 -2.12 -19.52
C TYR A 297 34.36 -3.02 -19.88
N THR A 298 35.27 -3.29 -18.95
CA THR A 298 36.42 -4.19 -19.22
C THR A 298 35.94 -5.65 -19.24
N PRO A 299 36.20 -6.41 -20.32
CA PRO A 299 35.74 -7.78 -20.42
C PRO A 299 36.52 -8.73 -19.51
N GLN A 300 35.81 -9.66 -18.86
CA GLN A 300 36.36 -10.83 -18.20
C GLN A 300 35.89 -12.08 -18.94
N ASN A 301 36.81 -12.96 -19.36
CA ASN A 301 36.51 -14.13 -20.20
C ASN A 301 35.75 -13.79 -21.51
N GLY A 302 36.01 -12.62 -22.09
CA GLY A 302 35.41 -12.17 -23.35
C GLY A 302 34.08 -11.43 -23.23
N GLU A 303 33.56 -11.20 -22.02
CA GLU A 303 32.30 -10.47 -21.78
C GLU A 303 32.47 -9.38 -20.71
N SER A 304 31.98 -8.16 -20.99
CA SER A 304 31.96 -7.05 -20.02
C SER A 304 30.77 -7.17 -19.07
N LYS A 305 30.88 -6.60 -17.85
CA LYS A 305 29.75 -6.55 -16.92
C LYS A 305 28.57 -5.79 -17.53
N LEU A 306 28.84 -4.71 -18.28
CA LEU A 306 27.82 -3.96 -19.01
C LEU A 306 27.05 -4.83 -20.01
N ARG A 307 27.75 -5.63 -20.83
CA ARG A 307 27.09 -6.54 -21.77
C ARG A 307 26.20 -7.55 -21.06
N LYS A 308 26.71 -8.16 -19.98
CA LYS A 308 25.96 -9.16 -19.21
C LYS A 308 24.69 -8.57 -18.59
N VAL A 309 24.80 -7.40 -17.96
CA VAL A 309 23.64 -6.69 -17.39
C VAL A 309 22.67 -6.25 -18.48
N TYR A 310 23.17 -5.69 -19.58
CA TYR A 310 22.33 -5.23 -20.68
C TYR A 310 21.58 -6.39 -21.34
N THR A 311 22.19 -7.57 -21.47
CA THR A 311 21.51 -8.77 -21.98
C THR A 311 20.29 -9.13 -21.13
N ILE A 312 20.41 -9.03 -19.80
CA ILE A 312 19.28 -9.27 -18.89
C ILE A 312 18.24 -8.16 -19.07
N VAL A 313 18.61 -6.88 -19.04
CA VAL A 313 17.68 -5.76 -19.23
C VAL A 313 16.94 -5.86 -20.56
N HIS A 314 17.66 -6.16 -21.64
CA HIS A 314 17.13 -6.27 -22.99
C HIS A 314 16.12 -7.41 -23.12
N ASN A 315 16.38 -8.57 -22.51
CA ASN A 315 15.51 -9.75 -22.66
C ASN A 315 14.38 -9.78 -21.62
N ASP A 316 14.64 -9.31 -20.41
CA ASP A 316 13.73 -9.47 -19.27
C ASP A 316 12.96 -8.19 -18.92
N ILE A 317 13.38 -6.99 -19.35
CA ILE A 317 12.78 -5.71 -18.94
C ILE A 317 12.25 -4.91 -20.12
N LEU A 318 13.05 -4.70 -21.17
CA LEU A 318 12.65 -3.88 -22.33
C LEU A 318 11.37 -4.33 -23.03
N PRO A 319 11.06 -5.64 -23.20
CA PRO A 319 9.85 -6.07 -23.89
C PRO A 319 8.55 -5.56 -23.24
N TYR A 320 8.58 -5.27 -21.94
CA TYR A 320 7.45 -4.70 -21.20
C TYR A 320 7.35 -3.18 -21.32
N LEU A 321 8.41 -2.53 -21.81
CA LEU A 321 8.50 -1.08 -21.98
C LEU A 321 8.32 -0.61 -23.42
N SER A 322 8.57 -1.46 -24.42
CA SER A 322 8.59 -1.10 -25.85
C SER A 322 7.29 -1.43 -26.60
N SER A 323 6.32 -2.05 -25.94
CA SER A 323 5.03 -2.44 -26.53
C SER A 323 3.92 -1.45 -26.12
N GLU A 324 2.83 -1.36 -26.90
CA GLU A 324 1.62 -0.56 -26.56
C GLU A 324 0.97 -0.91 -25.20
N LEU A 325 1.53 -1.92 -24.52
CA LEU A 325 1.48 -2.22 -23.09
C LEU A 325 1.78 -1.04 -22.13
N HIS A 326 2.16 0.14 -22.62
CA HIS A 326 2.28 1.38 -21.82
C HIS A 326 1.03 1.69 -20.94
N ASN A 327 -0.13 1.10 -21.26
CA ASN A 327 -1.37 1.22 -20.47
C ASN A 327 -1.49 0.21 -19.32
N ILE A 328 -0.52 -0.68 -19.12
CA ILE A 328 -0.45 -1.60 -17.99
C ILE A 328 0.50 -1.05 -16.94
N ASP A 329 0.15 -1.25 -15.68
CA ASP A 329 0.80 -0.76 -14.44
C ASP A 329 2.27 -1.25 -14.23
N PHE A 330 2.93 -1.72 -15.30
CA PHE A 330 4.32 -2.16 -15.35
C PHE A 330 5.28 -1.11 -14.80
N THR A 331 5.14 0.14 -15.24
CA THR A 331 6.03 1.23 -14.85
C THR A 331 5.98 1.44 -13.34
N GLY A 332 4.77 1.47 -12.76
CA GLY A 332 4.58 1.58 -11.31
C GLY A 332 5.38 0.52 -10.54
N ARG A 333 5.30 -0.75 -10.96
CA ARG A 333 6.06 -1.83 -10.31
C ARG A 333 7.55 -1.75 -10.51
N LEU A 334 8.02 -1.46 -11.73
CA LEU A 334 9.44 -1.24 -12.01
C LEU A 334 10.01 -0.18 -11.07
N PHE A 335 9.32 0.95 -10.94
CA PHE A 335 9.78 2.06 -10.10
C PHE A 335 9.71 1.75 -8.62
N ASN A 336 8.69 1.04 -8.15
CA ASN A 336 8.63 0.57 -6.76
C ASN A 336 9.85 -0.28 -6.39
N VAL A 337 10.21 -1.25 -7.25
CA VAL A 337 11.34 -2.15 -6.99
C VAL A 337 12.67 -1.42 -7.10
N LEU A 338 12.85 -0.54 -8.10
CA LEU A 338 14.09 0.23 -8.24
C LEU A 338 14.28 1.22 -7.08
N ASN A 339 13.21 1.78 -6.54
CA ASN A 339 13.27 2.66 -5.38
C ASN A 339 13.76 1.92 -4.12
N ASP A 340 13.42 0.64 -3.97
CA ASP A 340 13.94 -0.21 -2.88
C ASP A 340 15.46 -0.45 -2.96
N TRP A 341 16.10 -0.12 -4.08
CA TRP A 341 17.56 -0.26 -4.25
C TRP A 341 18.30 1.05 -3.95
N VAL A 342 17.59 2.14 -3.71
CA VAL A 342 18.19 3.43 -3.35
C VAL A 342 18.79 3.31 -1.95
N ASP A 343 20.05 3.72 -1.82
CA ASP A 343 20.77 3.71 -0.56
C ASP A 343 20.29 4.88 0.32
N VAL A 344 19.60 4.57 1.42
CA VAL A 344 19.06 5.57 2.34
C VAL A 344 19.98 5.65 3.55
N PRO A 345 20.49 6.84 3.93
CA PRO A 345 21.34 6.98 5.11
C PRO A 345 20.65 6.49 6.40
N ASP A 346 21.42 5.91 7.31
CA ASP A 346 20.93 5.43 8.61
C ASP A 346 20.12 6.51 9.34
N GLY A 347 18.89 6.19 9.72
CA GLY A 347 17.97 7.11 10.41
C GLY A 347 17.07 7.96 9.50
N ALA A 348 17.28 7.95 8.17
CA ALA A 348 16.42 8.62 7.19
C ALA A 348 15.37 7.70 6.54
N GLU A 349 15.21 6.47 7.04
CA GLU A 349 14.26 5.48 6.47
C GLU A 349 12.80 5.98 6.47
N ASN A 350 12.41 6.78 7.47
CA ASN A 350 11.08 7.40 7.54
C ASN A 350 10.88 8.57 6.55
N ASP A 351 11.95 9.08 5.94
CA ASP A 351 11.93 10.26 5.07
C ASP A 351 11.94 9.91 3.59
N VAL A 352 12.21 8.65 3.24
CA VAL A 352 12.30 8.14 1.87
C VAL A 352 11.32 6.99 1.69
N VAL A 353 10.03 7.29 1.95
CA VAL A 353 8.96 6.29 1.84
C VAL A 353 8.17 6.51 0.55
N LEU A 354 7.96 5.43 -0.19
CA LEU A 354 7.17 5.48 -1.42
C LEU A 354 5.68 5.38 -1.10
N THR A 355 4.93 6.40 -1.51
CA THR A 355 3.48 6.42 -1.38
C THR A 355 2.83 5.38 -2.31
N PRO A 356 2.04 4.41 -1.81
CA PRO A 356 1.36 3.45 -2.66
C PRO A 356 0.42 4.11 -3.67
N ARG A 357 0.29 3.52 -4.85
CA ARG A 357 -0.48 4.09 -5.97
C ARG A 357 -1.96 4.37 -5.63
N TYR A 358 -2.60 3.49 -4.89
CA TYR A 358 -3.99 3.70 -4.44
C TYR A 358 -4.13 4.92 -3.51
N VAL A 359 -3.08 5.27 -2.75
CA VAL A 359 -3.05 6.48 -1.91
C VAL A 359 -2.79 7.72 -2.76
N THR A 360 -1.84 7.68 -3.70
CA THR A 360 -1.57 8.83 -4.57
C THR A 360 -2.79 9.18 -5.43
N GLU A 361 -3.52 8.17 -5.91
CA GLU A 361 -4.76 8.35 -6.65
C GLU A 361 -5.88 8.94 -5.78
N VAL A 362 -6.11 8.40 -4.58
CA VAL A 362 -7.17 8.92 -3.70
C VAL A 362 -6.91 10.37 -3.30
N MET A 363 -5.66 10.73 -3.01
CA MET A 363 -5.28 12.11 -2.68
C MET A 363 -5.48 13.07 -3.86
N ALA A 364 -5.14 12.65 -5.09
CA ALA A 364 -5.41 13.43 -6.29
C ALA A 364 -6.92 13.64 -6.51
N ARG A 365 -7.75 12.64 -6.19
CA ARG A 365 -9.21 12.75 -6.22
C ARG A 365 -9.76 13.64 -5.11
N LEU A 366 -9.23 13.56 -3.88
CA LEU A 366 -9.56 14.45 -2.76
C LEU A 366 -9.28 15.92 -3.11
N ALA A 367 -8.16 16.18 -3.79
CA ALA A 367 -7.80 17.50 -4.30
C ALA A 367 -8.60 17.92 -5.57
N SER A 368 -9.54 17.09 -6.04
CA SER A 368 -10.41 17.36 -7.19
C SER A 368 -9.66 17.66 -8.50
N VAL A 369 -8.58 16.92 -8.76
CA VAL A 369 -7.80 17.01 -10.00
C VAL A 369 -8.70 16.82 -11.23
N ASN A 370 -8.52 17.68 -12.23
CA ASN A 370 -9.24 17.65 -13.50
C ASN A 370 -8.35 18.14 -14.65
N LYS A 371 -8.83 18.09 -15.90
CA LYS A 371 -7.99 18.43 -17.07
C LYS A 371 -7.31 19.81 -17.01
N ASP A 372 -7.84 20.78 -16.26
CA ASP A 372 -7.33 22.15 -16.15
C ASP A 372 -6.53 22.41 -14.87
N SER A 373 -6.27 21.37 -14.07
CA SER A 373 -5.41 21.45 -12.89
C SER A 373 -3.95 21.73 -13.26
N TYR A 374 -3.27 22.54 -12.46
CA TYR A 374 -1.82 22.71 -12.43
C TYR A 374 -1.33 22.12 -11.11
N VAL A 375 -0.69 20.97 -11.20
CA VAL A 375 -0.40 20.07 -10.09
C VAL A 375 1.05 20.21 -9.67
N TRP A 376 1.25 20.38 -8.37
CA TRP A 376 2.53 20.64 -7.77
C TRP A 376 2.88 19.60 -6.71
N ASP A 377 4.13 19.15 -6.70
CA ASP A 377 4.68 18.26 -5.68
C ASP A 377 6.10 18.72 -5.28
N TYR A 378 6.29 19.05 -4.00
CA TYR A 378 7.55 19.59 -3.46
C TYR A 378 8.54 18.51 -2.98
N ALA A 379 8.10 17.26 -2.93
CA ALA A 379 8.88 16.09 -2.52
C ALA A 379 8.50 14.92 -3.43
N THR A 380 8.79 15.08 -4.72
CA THR A 380 8.18 14.30 -5.80
C THR A 380 8.48 12.81 -5.75
N GLY A 381 9.59 12.41 -5.13
CA GLY A 381 10.02 11.02 -5.16
C GLY A 381 10.11 10.53 -6.60
N SER A 382 9.63 9.32 -6.87
CA SER A 382 9.55 8.73 -8.22
C SER A 382 8.40 9.27 -9.10
N ALA A 383 7.79 10.40 -8.72
CA ALA A 383 6.65 11.06 -9.38
C ALA A 383 5.28 10.37 -9.26
N GLY A 384 5.06 9.53 -8.25
CA GLY A 384 3.79 8.79 -8.06
C GLY A 384 2.53 9.68 -8.03
N PHE A 385 2.59 10.84 -7.35
CA PHE A 385 1.48 11.81 -7.34
C PHE A 385 1.25 12.46 -8.70
N LEU A 386 2.30 12.89 -9.39
CA LEU A 386 2.20 13.53 -10.70
C LEU A 386 1.63 12.57 -11.75
N ILE A 387 2.03 11.30 -11.71
CA ILE A 387 1.46 10.25 -12.58
C ILE A 387 -0.02 10.04 -12.28
N SER A 388 -0.38 9.89 -11.01
CA SER A 388 -1.78 9.68 -10.61
C SER A 388 -2.66 10.86 -11.03
N ALA A 389 -2.17 12.08 -10.84
CA ALA A 389 -2.85 13.29 -11.28
C ALA A 389 -2.96 13.35 -12.81
N MET A 390 -1.87 13.09 -13.54
CA MET A 390 -1.87 13.07 -15.01
C MET A 390 -2.89 12.09 -15.58
N HIS A 391 -3.02 10.89 -15.01
CA HIS A 391 -4.04 9.93 -15.44
C HIS A 391 -5.46 10.48 -15.25
N LEU A 392 -5.76 11.08 -14.10
CA LEU A 392 -7.06 11.71 -13.86
C LEU A 392 -7.33 12.88 -14.82
N MET A 393 -6.31 13.68 -15.11
CA MET A 393 -6.39 14.82 -16.02
C MET A 393 -6.66 14.38 -17.46
N ILE A 394 -5.95 13.35 -17.94
CA ILE A 394 -6.14 12.76 -19.27
C ILE A 394 -7.51 12.08 -19.35
N ALA A 395 -7.92 11.30 -18.35
CA ALA A 395 -9.23 10.66 -18.33
C ALA A 395 -10.37 11.70 -18.37
N ASP A 396 -10.24 12.80 -17.62
CA ASP A 396 -11.21 13.90 -17.67
C ASP A 396 -11.22 14.62 -19.02
N ALA A 397 -10.04 14.82 -19.64
CA ALA A 397 -9.91 15.38 -20.98
C ALA A 397 -10.60 14.49 -22.03
N THR A 398 -10.30 13.19 -22.06
CA THR A 398 -10.91 12.21 -22.97
C THR A 398 -12.42 12.14 -22.83
N ARG A 399 -12.95 12.28 -21.60
CA ARG A 399 -14.39 12.29 -21.36
C ARG A 399 -15.06 13.55 -21.92
N LYS A 400 -14.44 14.73 -21.72
CA LYS A 400 -15.05 16.04 -22.01
C LYS A 400 -14.78 16.57 -23.42
N ILE A 401 -13.60 16.31 -23.98
CA ILE A 401 -13.17 16.82 -25.30
C ILE A 401 -13.52 15.77 -26.35
N LYS A 402 -14.28 16.16 -27.38
CA LYS A 402 -14.71 15.26 -28.46
C LYS A 402 -13.86 15.38 -29.73
N SER A 403 -13.18 16.51 -29.92
CA SER A 403 -12.28 16.72 -31.05
C SER A 403 -10.95 15.97 -30.82
N PRO A 404 -10.54 15.07 -31.73
CA PRO A 404 -9.27 14.35 -31.60
C PRO A 404 -8.05 15.27 -31.57
N ASP A 405 -8.06 16.35 -32.35
CA ASP A 405 -6.94 17.30 -32.41
C ASP A 405 -6.86 18.17 -31.15
N GLU A 406 -8.01 18.63 -30.64
CA GLU A 406 -8.07 19.36 -29.38
C GLU A 406 -7.65 18.47 -28.21
N LEU A 407 -8.08 17.20 -28.21
CA LEU A 407 -7.68 16.22 -27.20
C LEU A 407 -6.16 15.99 -27.23
N ARG A 408 -5.60 15.78 -28.42
CA ARG A 408 -4.15 15.61 -28.61
C ARG A 408 -3.36 16.83 -28.12
N SER A 409 -3.81 18.03 -28.48
CA SER A 409 -3.20 19.28 -28.03
C SER A 409 -3.30 19.46 -26.51
N LYS A 410 -4.47 19.16 -25.92
CA LYS A 410 -4.67 19.24 -24.47
C LYS A 410 -3.83 18.23 -23.71
N MET A 411 -3.74 16.99 -24.20
CA MET A 411 -2.86 15.96 -23.60
C MET A 411 -1.39 16.39 -23.66
N ALA A 412 -0.94 16.97 -24.77
CA ALA A 412 0.42 17.52 -24.88
C ALA A 412 0.64 18.66 -23.86
N LYS A 413 -0.32 19.57 -23.72
CA LYS A 413 -0.26 20.66 -22.72
C LYS A 413 -0.22 20.16 -21.28
N ILE A 414 -1.04 19.16 -20.95
CA ILE A 414 -1.06 18.55 -19.61
C ILE A 414 0.34 18.05 -19.26
N LYS A 415 0.96 17.29 -20.18
CA LYS A 415 2.27 16.70 -19.97
C LYS A 415 3.37 17.78 -19.89
N ALA A 416 3.40 18.71 -20.85
CA ALA A 416 4.50 19.68 -20.94
C ALA A 416 4.43 20.82 -19.91
N GLU A 417 3.24 21.29 -19.51
CA GLU A 417 3.08 22.56 -18.79
C GLU A 417 2.40 22.43 -17.41
N GLN A 418 1.53 21.44 -17.21
CA GLN A 418 0.61 21.43 -16.06
C GLN A 418 1.08 20.62 -14.84
N LEU A 419 2.22 19.93 -14.95
CA LEU A 419 2.78 19.09 -13.88
C LEU A 419 4.17 19.65 -13.51
N LEU A 420 4.44 19.86 -12.22
CA LEU A 420 5.73 20.31 -11.71
C LEU A 420 6.11 19.53 -10.45
N GLY A 421 7.32 18.97 -10.46
CA GLY A 421 7.87 18.20 -9.35
C GLY A 421 9.28 18.62 -8.98
N ILE A 422 9.62 18.53 -7.70
CA ILE A 422 10.96 18.82 -7.18
C ILE A 422 11.43 17.62 -6.35
N GLU A 423 12.60 17.10 -6.68
CA GLU A 423 13.25 15.99 -5.98
C GLU A 423 14.71 16.35 -5.66
N LYS A 424 15.11 16.14 -4.41
CA LYS A 424 16.43 16.51 -3.92
C LYS A 424 17.49 15.47 -4.28
N LEU A 425 17.17 14.19 -4.17
CA LEU A 425 18.12 13.08 -4.35
C LEU A 425 18.27 12.75 -5.86
N PRO A 426 19.49 12.81 -6.43
CA PRO A 426 19.69 12.56 -7.85
C PRO A 426 19.22 11.19 -8.33
N GLU A 427 19.42 10.12 -7.54
CA GLU A 427 18.99 8.77 -7.92
C GLU A 427 17.46 8.67 -8.08
N ILE A 428 16.72 9.32 -7.18
CA ILE A 428 15.26 9.34 -7.19
C ILE A 428 14.74 10.30 -8.27
N TYR A 429 15.41 11.44 -8.46
CA TYR A 429 15.11 12.38 -9.53
C TYR A 429 15.18 11.71 -10.91
N ILE A 430 16.25 10.96 -11.20
CA ILE A 430 16.40 10.25 -12.48
C ILE A 430 15.30 9.19 -12.65
N LEU A 431 14.89 8.55 -11.56
CA LEU A 431 13.77 7.63 -11.55
C LEU A 431 12.46 8.31 -11.96
N ALA A 432 12.18 9.48 -11.36
CA ALA A 432 11.02 10.31 -11.70
C ALA A 432 11.04 10.77 -13.16
N VAL A 433 12.20 11.21 -13.65
CA VAL A 433 12.38 11.64 -15.04
C VAL A 433 12.08 10.49 -16.00
N LEU A 434 12.65 9.29 -15.77
CA LEU A 434 12.36 8.13 -16.60
C LEU A 434 10.86 7.80 -16.56
N ASN A 435 10.24 7.81 -15.37
CA ASN A 435 8.82 7.51 -15.22
C ASN A 435 7.93 8.45 -16.06
N MET A 436 8.22 9.75 -16.00
CA MET A 436 7.49 10.76 -16.78
C MET A 436 7.77 10.69 -18.29
N ILE A 437 8.97 10.28 -18.72
CA ILE A 437 9.33 10.09 -20.14
C ILE A 437 8.61 8.86 -20.71
N LEU A 438 8.55 7.75 -19.97
CA LEU A 438 7.86 6.53 -20.39
C LEU A 438 6.36 6.74 -20.60
N MET A 439 5.80 7.78 -20.00
CA MET A 439 4.41 8.20 -20.20
C MET A 439 4.22 9.17 -21.39
N GLY A 440 5.25 9.37 -22.21
CA GLY A 440 5.26 10.16 -23.43
C GLY A 440 6.25 11.33 -23.34
N ASP A 441 5.98 12.26 -22.40
CA ASP A 441 6.91 13.26 -21.85
C ASP A 441 6.10 14.30 -21.06
N GLY A 442 5.83 13.96 -19.79
CA GLY A 442 5.41 14.93 -18.77
C GLY A 442 6.58 15.39 -17.89
N SER A 443 7.79 15.19 -18.37
CA SER A 443 8.99 15.25 -17.54
C SER A 443 9.50 16.69 -17.42
N SER A 444 9.18 17.56 -18.38
CA SER A 444 9.80 18.86 -18.60
C SER A 444 9.96 19.75 -17.35
N ASN A 445 9.09 19.63 -16.35
CA ASN A 445 9.17 20.43 -15.11
C ASN A 445 9.46 19.59 -13.85
N ILE A 446 10.13 18.45 -14.00
CA ILE A 446 10.75 17.73 -12.89
C ILE A 446 12.14 18.34 -12.66
N ILE A 447 12.39 18.83 -11.44
CA ILE A 447 13.57 19.61 -11.06
C ILE A 447 14.39 18.83 -10.03
N ASN A 448 15.71 18.73 -10.23
CA ASN A 448 16.60 18.24 -9.19
C ASN A 448 17.05 19.39 -8.29
N GLY A 449 16.56 19.44 -7.05
CA GLY A 449 16.90 20.52 -6.13
C GLY A 449 16.17 20.47 -4.79
N ASN A 450 16.55 21.36 -3.89
CA ASN A 450 15.90 21.52 -2.59
C ASN A 450 14.72 22.50 -2.71
N SER A 451 13.49 22.00 -2.60
CA SER A 451 12.26 22.79 -2.75
C SER A 451 12.08 23.88 -1.69
N LEU A 452 12.75 23.79 -0.53
CA LEU A 452 12.69 24.81 0.52
C LEU A 452 13.63 26.00 0.25
N THR A 453 14.80 25.75 -0.32
CA THR A 453 15.89 26.75 -0.41
C THR A 453 16.26 27.17 -1.84
N GLN A 454 16.04 26.32 -2.84
CA GLN A 454 16.51 26.53 -4.22
C GLN A 454 15.37 26.80 -5.21
N PHE A 455 14.13 26.75 -4.75
CA PHE A 455 12.96 26.89 -5.62
C PHE A 455 12.10 28.10 -5.25
N ASP A 456 11.78 28.92 -6.25
CA ASP A 456 11.15 30.23 -6.10
C ASP A 456 9.71 30.30 -6.63
N GLY A 457 9.15 29.17 -7.08
CA GLY A 457 7.79 29.07 -7.58
C GLY A 457 7.62 29.26 -9.08
N LYS A 458 8.71 29.33 -9.83
CA LYS A 458 8.70 29.53 -11.29
C LYS A 458 9.12 28.26 -12.03
N TYR A 459 8.74 28.19 -13.30
CA TYR A 459 9.32 27.21 -14.20
C TYR A 459 10.82 27.48 -14.35
N GLN A 460 11.64 26.43 -14.28
CA GLN A 460 13.10 26.55 -14.41
C GLN A 460 13.62 26.18 -15.80
N GLN A 461 12.77 25.60 -16.65
CA GLN A 461 13.18 24.97 -17.90
C GLN A 461 12.13 25.22 -18.99
N GLY A 462 12.54 25.09 -20.26
CA GLY A 462 11.64 25.18 -21.41
C GLY A 462 11.12 26.60 -21.71
N LYS A 463 10.04 26.68 -22.50
CA LYS A 463 9.52 27.95 -23.04
C LYS A 463 8.93 28.88 -21.97
N LEU A 464 8.47 28.32 -20.85
CA LEU A 464 7.85 29.06 -19.75
C LEU A 464 8.86 29.45 -18.67
N ARG A 465 10.17 29.25 -18.91
CA ARG A 465 11.23 29.55 -17.94
C ARG A 465 11.07 30.96 -17.36
N ASP A 466 11.24 31.07 -16.05
CA ASP A 466 11.08 32.27 -15.23
C ASP A 466 9.63 32.80 -15.11
N GLU A 467 8.64 32.16 -15.75
CA GLU A 467 7.22 32.42 -15.49
C GLU A 467 6.76 31.73 -14.21
N LYS A 468 5.80 32.34 -13.50
CA LYS A 468 5.24 31.77 -12.27
C LYS A 468 4.41 30.53 -12.59
N PHE A 469 4.67 29.42 -11.89
CA PHE A 469 3.86 28.21 -12.01
C PHE A 469 2.46 28.46 -11.41
N PRO A 470 1.36 28.34 -12.18
CA PRO A 470 0.03 28.70 -11.71
C PRO A 470 -0.65 27.55 -10.95
N ALA A 471 0.04 27.01 -9.94
CA ALA A 471 -0.45 25.89 -9.15
C ALA A 471 -1.83 26.16 -8.54
N ASN A 472 -2.75 25.20 -8.76
CA ASN A 472 -4.08 25.16 -8.14
C ASN A 472 -4.38 23.80 -7.49
N VAL A 473 -3.47 22.83 -7.61
CA VAL A 473 -3.50 21.57 -6.88
C VAL A 473 -2.13 21.30 -6.28
N PHE A 474 -2.08 20.98 -4.98
CA PHE A 474 -0.87 20.55 -4.29
C PHE A 474 -1.05 19.15 -3.71
N LEU A 475 -0.13 18.25 -4.02
CA LEU A 475 -0.09 16.88 -3.51
C LEU A 475 1.27 16.65 -2.87
N LEU A 476 1.31 16.10 -1.66
CA LEU A 476 2.57 15.95 -0.93
C LEU A 476 2.57 14.75 0.01
N ASN A 477 3.70 14.04 0.02
CA ASN A 477 4.16 13.21 1.14
C ASN A 477 5.60 13.68 1.47
N PRO A 478 5.80 14.54 2.49
CA PRO A 478 7.11 15.14 2.77
C PRO A 478 7.99 14.22 3.62
N PRO A 479 9.31 14.49 3.71
CA PRO A 479 10.15 13.86 4.73
C PRO A 479 9.67 14.25 6.13
N TYR A 480 9.35 13.25 6.96
CA TYR A 480 8.73 13.47 8.27
C TYR A 480 9.69 13.96 9.36
N SER A 481 11.00 13.87 9.16
CA SER A 481 12.01 14.45 10.06
C SER A 481 12.15 15.96 9.93
N ALA A 482 11.60 16.56 8.86
CA ALA A 482 11.65 17.99 8.65
C ALA A 482 10.83 18.76 9.70
N PRO A 483 11.13 20.05 9.96
CA PRO A 483 10.42 20.88 10.92
C PRO A 483 8.89 20.82 10.79
N GLY A 484 8.21 20.78 11.93
CA GLY A 484 6.76 20.55 12.01
C GLY A 484 6.31 19.23 11.39
N LYS A 485 7.15 18.19 11.41
CA LYS A 485 6.92 16.88 10.78
C LYS A 485 6.69 16.94 9.26
N GLY A 486 7.30 17.93 8.60
CA GLY A 486 7.10 18.19 7.17
C GLY A 486 6.14 19.35 6.88
N MET A 487 5.48 19.94 7.88
CA MET A 487 4.59 21.10 7.68
C MET A 487 5.30 22.34 7.12
N ILE A 488 6.63 22.43 7.26
CA ILE A 488 7.44 23.48 6.60
C ILE A 488 7.30 23.45 5.06
N PHE A 489 7.20 22.26 4.45
CA PHE A 489 6.98 22.13 3.00
C PHE A 489 5.57 22.59 2.63
N VAL A 490 4.58 22.24 3.45
CA VAL A 490 3.18 22.63 3.26
C VAL A 490 3.05 24.15 3.32
N GLU A 491 3.52 24.78 4.40
CA GLU A 491 3.50 26.24 4.54
C GLU A 491 4.18 26.93 3.36
N LYS A 492 5.38 26.47 2.99
CA LYS A 492 6.15 27.04 1.88
C LYS A 492 5.39 26.96 0.56
N ALA A 493 4.87 25.79 0.19
CA ALA A 493 4.15 25.59 -1.07
C ALA A 493 2.83 26.38 -1.10
N LEU A 494 2.02 26.28 -0.04
CA LEU A 494 0.73 26.99 0.03
C LEU A 494 0.92 28.51 0.00
N SER A 495 2.01 29.05 0.54
CA SER A 495 2.32 30.49 0.48
C SER A 495 2.54 31.03 -0.95
N GLN A 496 2.86 30.15 -1.91
CA GLN A 496 3.12 30.52 -3.30
C GLN A 496 1.88 30.39 -4.20
N MET A 497 0.90 29.60 -3.74
CA MET A 497 -0.39 29.41 -4.40
C MET A 497 -1.33 30.59 -4.16
N SER A 498 -2.19 30.88 -5.14
CA SER A 498 -3.20 31.95 -5.03
C SER A 498 -4.60 31.43 -4.68
N GLY A 499 -4.80 30.11 -4.78
CA GLY A 499 -6.08 29.44 -4.62
C GLY A 499 -5.95 27.95 -4.93
N GLY A 500 -7.04 27.20 -4.79
CA GLY A 500 -7.12 25.80 -5.22
C GLY A 500 -7.25 24.83 -4.05
N LYS A 501 -6.75 23.61 -4.22
CA LYS A 501 -6.86 22.53 -3.21
C LYS A 501 -5.52 21.89 -2.93
N ALA A 502 -5.36 21.39 -1.71
CA ALA A 502 -4.20 20.60 -1.33
C ALA A 502 -4.63 19.31 -0.63
N ALA A 503 -3.91 18.21 -0.87
CA ALA A 503 -4.00 16.99 -0.08
C ALA A 503 -2.59 16.57 0.35
N VAL A 504 -2.38 16.45 1.66
CA VAL A 504 -1.05 16.21 2.25
C VAL A 504 -1.11 14.97 3.14
N LEU A 505 -0.28 13.98 2.86
CA LEU A 505 -0.04 12.83 3.73
C LEU A 505 1.11 13.17 4.69
N ILE A 506 0.87 13.11 5.99
CA ILE A 506 1.83 13.54 7.00
C ILE A 506 1.69 12.74 8.30
N GLN A 507 2.66 12.85 9.23
CA GLN A 507 2.48 12.34 10.60
C GLN A 507 1.28 13.01 11.25
N GLU A 508 0.33 12.23 11.76
CA GLU A 508 -0.95 12.78 12.24
C GLU A 508 -0.74 13.80 13.37
N ASN A 509 0.18 13.54 14.29
CA ASN A 509 0.48 14.44 15.41
C ASN A 509 1.05 15.82 15.01
N ALA A 510 1.41 16.02 13.74
CA ALA A 510 1.71 17.36 13.20
C ALA A 510 0.50 18.29 13.35
N GLY A 511 -0.71 17.75 13.24
CA GLY A 511 -1.97 18.47 13.43
C GLY A 511 -2.38 18.63 14.91
N SER A 512 -1.57 18.17 15.86
CA SER A 512 -1.76 18.39 17.28
C SER A 512 -0.67 19.31 17.85
N SER A 513 0.03 18.91 18.91
CA SER A 513 1.03 19.75 19.56
C SER A 513 2.39 19.76 18.85
N GLN A 514 2.59 18.95 17.79
CA GLN A 514 3.89 18.81 17.11
C GLN A 514 3.99 19.59 15.78
N GLY A 515 3.01 20.44 15.48
CA GLY A 515 3.02 21.28 14.27
C GLY A 515 4.00 22.45 14.31
N GLU A 516 4.75 22.67 15.41
CA GLU A 516 5.77 23.73 15.57
C GLU A 516 5.31 25.15 15.13
N GLY A 517 4.01 25.44 15.27
CA GLY A 517 3.39 26.69 14.85
C GLY A 517 3.17 26.84 13.34
N PHE A 518 3.64 25.90 12.50
CA PHE A 518 3.35 25.87 11.07
C PHE A 518 1.84 25.72 10.81
N THR A 519 1.18 24.84 11.55
CA THR A 519 -0.27 24.58 11.43
C THR A 519 -1.10 25.84 11.64
N ARG A 520 -0.81 26.60 12.69
CA ARG A 520 -1.42 27.92 12.95
C ARG A 520 -1.25 28.87 11.77
N ARG A 521 -0.02 29.05 11.28
CA ARG A 521 0.28 29.97 10.16
C ARG A 521 -0.35 29.51 8.84
N ILE A 522 -0.51 28.22 8.63
CA ILE A 522 -1.24 27.66 7.49
C ILE A 522 -2.71 28.12 7.53
N LEU A 523 -3.37 28.13 8.69
CA LEU A 523 -4.78 28.54 8.83
C LEU A 523 -5.00 30.04 8.58
N GLU A 524 -3.99 30.87 8.74
CA GLU A 524 -4.09 32.32 8.47
C GLU A 524 -4.44 32.62 7.00
N ARG A 525 -4.14 31.70 6.09
CA ARG A 525 -4.36 31.87 4.63
C ARG A 525 -5.06 30.70 3.95
N ASN A 526 -5.32 29.61 4.67
CA ASN A 526 -5.88 28.38 4.12
C ASN A 526 -6.92 27.78 5.08
N THR A 527 -7.83 26.97 4.55
CA THR A 527 -8.91 26.37 5.33
C THR A 527 -8.71 24.86 5.35
N LEU A 528 -8.58 24.25 6.53
CA LEU A 528 -8.66 22.78 6.65
C LEU A 528 -10.09 22.32 6.35
N VAL A 529 -10.23 21.37 5.43
CA VAL A 529 -11.51 20.83 4.96
C VAL A 529 -11.78 19.45 5.55
N ALA A 530 -10.73 18.62 5.62
CA ALA A 530 -10.82 17.27 6.16
C ALA A 530 -9.51 16.79 6.79
N SER A 531 -9.65 15.93 7.80
CA SER A 531 -8.61 15.17 8.47
C SER A 531 -8.98 13.69 8.43
N ILE A 532 -8.14 12.89 7.77
CA ILE A 532 -8.38 11.47 7.55
C ILE A 532 -7.27 10.69 8.25
N HIS A 533 -7.61 10.02 9.35
CA HIS A 533 -6.69 9.18 10.12
C HIS A 533 -6.44 7.86 9.36
N MET A 534 -5.22 7.62 8.89
CA MET A 534 -4.89 6.48 8.02
C MET A 534 -4.57 5.21 8.82
N SER A 535 -4.55 4.05 8.16
CA SER A 535 -4.05 2.82 8.80
C SER A 535 -2.58 2.94 9.27
N THR A 536 -2.30 2.42 10.47
CA THR A 536 -0.93 2.32 11.04
C THR A 536 0.01 1.47 10.20
N ASP A 537 -0.53 0.53 9.40
CA ASP A 537 0.25 -0.42 8.61
C ASP A 537 0.47 0.04 7.16
N LEU A 538 0.11 1.27 6.81
CA LEU A 538 0.19 1.81 5.45
C LEU A 538 1.58 1.63 4.82
N PHE A 539 2.62 1.83 5.63
CA PHE A 539 4.03 1.74 5.24
C PHE A 539 4.76 0.57 5.92
N ILE A 540 4.04 -0.54 6.16
CA ILE A 540 4.56 -1.72 6.84
C ILE A 540 5.94 -2.13 6.32
N GLY A 541 6.91 -2.30 7.23
CA GLY A 541 8.28 -2.66 6.89
C GLY A 541 9.21 -1.51 6.52
N LYS A 542 8.69 -0.28 6.41
CA LYS A 542 9.47 0.94 6.14
C LYS A 542 9.30 1.98 7.24
N SER A 543 8.06 2.21 7.68
CA SER A 543 7.74 3.13 8.78
C SER A 543 6.57 2.58 9.61
N SER A 544 6.60 2.84 10.92
CA SER A 544 5.51 2.51 11.86
C SER A 544 4.76 3.76 12.35
N VAL A 545 4.97 4.90 11.71
CA VAL A 545 4.37 6.16 12.15
C VAL A 545 2.91 6.23 11.76
N GLN A 546 2.07 6.66 12.70
CA GLN A 546 0.68 7.02 12.45
C GLN A 546 0.60 8.23 11.50
N THR A 547 -0.08 8.04 10.37
CA THR A 547 -0.23 9.09 9.35
C THR A 547 -1.68 9.56 9.23
N ALA A 548 -1.85 10.76 8.67
CA ALA A 548 -3.14 11.31 8.30
C ALA A 548 -3.05 12.03 6.95
N ILE A 549 -4.16 12.08 6.22
CA ILE A 549 -4.33 12.96 5.07
C ILE A 549 -5.07 14.22 5.51
N TYR A 550 -4.43 15.37 5.35
CA TYR A 550 -5.05 16.69 5.52
C TYR A 550 -5.41 17.30 4.17
N VAL A 551 -6.67 17.71 4.04
CA VAL A 551 -7.19 18.33 2.82
C VAL A 551 -7.49 19.80 3.09
N PHE A 552 -7.01 20.69 2.22
CA PHE A 552 -7.16 22.13 2.37
C PHE A 552 -7.82 22.78 1.15
N ASP A 553 -8.61 23.82 1.43
CA ASP A 553 -8.88 24.88 0.46
C ASP A 553 -7.80 25.96 0.62
N VAL A 554 -7.07 26.23 -0.46
CA VAL A 554 -5.88 27.08 -0.47
C VAL A 554 -6.27 28.52 -0.78
N GLY A 555 -5.62 29.50 -0.14
CA GLY A 555 -5.85 30.93 -0.37
C GLY A 555 -7.12 31.49 0.28
N VAL A 556 -7.81 30.69 1.10
CA VAL A 556 -8.98 31.09 1.88
C VAL A 556 -8.66 30.92 3.37
N PRO A 557 -8.52 32.00 4.17
CA PRO A 557 -8.29 31.90 5.61
C PRO A 557 -9.33 31.03 6.31
N HIS A 558 -8.91 30.26 7.32
CA HIS A 558 -9.82 29.40 8.06
C HIS A 558 -10.86 30.21 8.84
N ASP A 559 -12.09 29.72 8.81
CA ASP A 559 -13.24 30.28 9.52
C ASP A 559 -13.66 29.26 10.58
N THR A 560 -13.56 29.63 11.86
CA THR A 560 -13.83 28.73 13.00
C THR A 560 -15.30 28.30 13.07
N GLU A 561 -16.19 28.95 12.32
CA GLU A 561 -17.60 28.57 12.19
C GLU A 561 -17.87 27.63 11.00
N LYS A 562 -16.81 27.19 10.28
CA LYS A 562 -16.92 26.17 9.23
C LYS A 562 -16.59 24.78 9.75
N LEU A 563 -17.42 23.82 9.38
CA LEU A 563 -17.23 22.42 9.72
C LEU A 563 -16.02 21.83 9.00
N VAL A 564 -15.21 21.09 9.77
CA VAL A 564 -14.14 20.21 9.29
C VAL A 564 -14.61 18.77 9.41
N LYS A 565 -14.26 17.94 8.42
CA LYS A 565 -14.60 16.51 8.40
C LYS A 565 -13.47 15.68 8.99
N PHE A 566 -13.75 14.88 10.00
CA PHE A 566 -12.81 13.96 10.64
C PHE A 566 -13.23 12.52 10.34
N ILE A 567 -12.32 11.74 9.77
CA ILE A 567 -12.61 10.37 9.33
C ILE A 567 -11.57 9.40 9.90
N ASP A 568 -12.02 8.39 10.64
CA ASP A 568 -11.18 7.26 11.05
C ASP A 568 -11.13 6.22 9.93
N PHE A 569 -10.02 6.24 9.20
CA PHE A 569 -9.71 5.35 8.08
C PHE A 569 -8.65 4.32 8.47
N SER A 570 -8.57 3.97 9.77
CA SER A 570 -7.72 2.89 10.28
C SER A 570 -8.03 1.55 9.61
N ASN A 571 -9.31 1.26 9.39
CA ASN A 571 -9.75 0.14 8.58
C ASN A 571 -10.06 0.62 7.16
N ASP A 572 -9.10 0.47 6.26
CA ASP A 572 -9.22 0.86 4.86
C ASP A 572 -9.57 -0.31 3.93
N GLY A 573 -9.89 -1.48 4.48
CA GLY A 573 -10.27 -2.70 3.76
C GLY A 573 -9.10 -3.54 3.23
N TYR A 574 -7.87 -3.05 3.33
CA TYR A 574 -6.68 -3.79 2.92
C TYR A 574 -6.04 -4.54 4.09
N ALA A 575 -5.68 -5.80 3.86
CA ALA A 575 -4.76 -6.53 4.71
C ALA A 575 -3.35 -6.43 4.14
N ARG A 576 -2.40 -5.94 4.95
CA ARG A 576 -0.99 -5.79 4.57
C ARG A 576 -0.09 -6.78 5.29
N GLN A 577 0.92 -7.30 4.59
CA GLN A 577 1.96 -8.17 5.13
C GLN A 577 3.32 -7.75 4.58
N ASN A 578 4.40 -8.04 5.31
CA ASN A 578 5.76 -7.74 4.85
C ASN A 578 6.60 -9.03 4.73
N ARG A 579 6.20 -9.92 3.83
CA ARG A 579 6.97 -11.13 3.53
C ARG A 579 8.00 -10.82 2.44
N LYS A 580 9.28 -10.69 2.83
CA LYS A 580 10.40 -10.32 1.93
C LYS A 580 10.53 -11.18 0.65
N LYS A 581 10.12 -12.45 0.72
CA LYS A 581 10.20 -13.41 -0.41
C LYS A 581 8.88 -13.58 -1.19
N SER A 582 7.81 -12.90 -0.77
CA SER A 582 6.51 -12.97 -1.45
C SER A 582 6.33 -11.77 -2.38
N SER A 583 5.47 -11.92 -3.38
CA SER A 583 5.06 -10.83 -4.25
C SER A 583 4.07 -9.89 -3.57
N GLN A 584 3.86 -8.71 -4.14
CA GLN A 584 2.92 -7.73 -3.58
C GLN A 584 1.47 -8.24 -3.57
N CYS A 585 1.04 -9.13 -4.49
CA CYS A 585 -0.31 -9.72 -4.45
C CYS A 585 -0.56 -10.57 -3.19
N VAL A 586 0.51 -11.10 -2.58
CA VAL A 586 0.45 -11.79 -1.29
C VAL A 586 0.48 -10.80 -0.13
N ASN A 587 1.26 -9.73 -0.28
CA ASN A 587 1.52 -8.73 0.75
C ASN A 587 0.46 -7.63 0.84
N LEU A 588 -0.40 -7.45 -0.16
CA LEU A 588 -1.52 -6.50 -0.16
C LEU A 588 -2.75 -7.23 -0.70
N LYS A 589 -3.75 -7.41 0.15
CA LYS A 589 -5.01 -8.07 -0.21
C LYS A 589 -6.20 -7.20 0.12
N ASP A 590 -7.08 -7.03 -0.84
CA ASP A 590 -8.42 -6.51 -0.57
C ASP A 590 -9.19 -7.61 0.19
N VAL A 591 -9.52 -7.36 1.46
CA VAL A 591 -10.20 -8.34 2.34
C VAL A 591 -11.57 -7.86 2.80
N ASP A 592 -11.88 -6.58 2.59
CA ASP A 592 -13.08 -5.93 3.10
C ASP A 592 -13.40 -4.69 2.24
N ASN A 593 -13.65 -4.88 0.94
CA ASN A 593 -14.12 -3.86 0.01
C ASN A 593 -13.27 -2.57 -0.01
N ALA A 594 -11.94 -2.73 -0.10
CA ALA A 594 -11.02 -1.61 -0.04
C ALA A 594 -11.32 -0.57 -1.12
N LYS A 595 -11.53 -1.00 -2.38
CA LYS A 595 -11.82 -0.05 -3.49
C LYS A 595 -13.05 0.82 -3.17
N GLU A 596 -14.14 0.23 -2.69
CA GLU A 596 -15.36 0.95 -2.32
C GLU A 596 -15.15 1.88 -1.11
N ARG A 597 -14.34 1.48 -0.13
CA ARG A 597 -14.00 2.31 1.04
C ARG A 597 -13.19 3.56 0.66
N TYR A 598 -12.22 3.42 -0.25
CA TYR A 598 -11.48 4.56 -0.80
C TYR A 598 -12.40 5.50 -1.61
N ASP A 599 -13.39 4.95 -2.34
CA ASP A 599 -14.41 5.75 -3.02
C ASP A 599 -15.33 6.50 -2.03
N GLU A 600 -15.70 5.86 -0.92
CA GLU A 600 -16.51 6.45 0.14
C GLU A 600 -15.85 7.70 0.72
N ILE A 601 -14.56 7.64 1.13
CA ILE A 601 -13.88 8.80 1.72
C ILE A 601 -13.77 9.98 0.75
N VAL A 602 -13.55 9.72 -0.55
CA VAL A 602 -13.54 10.77 -1.57
C VAL A 602 -14.90 11.43 -1.67
N ASN A 603 -15.98 10.64 -1.70
CA ASN A 603 -17.34 11.16 -1.76
C ASN A 603 -17.68 11.98 -0.50
N LEU A 604 -17.31 11.51 0.69
CA LEU A 604 -17.55 12.22 1.94
C LEU A 604 -16.85 13.57 1.98
N VAL A 605 -15.58 13.64 1.55
CA VAL A 605 -14.83 14.90 1.56
C VAL A 605 -15.31 15.86 0.48
N VAL A 606 -15.49 15.39 -0.76
CA VAL A 606 -15.80 16.24 -1.92
C VAL A 606 -17.29 16.60 -2.00
N ARG A 607 -18.19 15.71 -1.55
CA ARG A 607 -19.65 15.85 -1.71
C ARG A 607 -20.42 15.87 -0.38
N GLY A 608 -19.77 15.63 0.75
CA GLY A 608 -20.42 15.47 2.05
C GLY A 608 -21.15 14.12 2.18
N LYS A 609 -21.93 13.95 3.24
CA LYS A 609 -22.73 12.73 3.52
C LYS A 609 -23.75 12.38 2.43
N GLY A 610 -24.09 13.35 1.57
CA GLY A 610 -25.17 13.23 0.60
C GLY A 610 -26.54 13.28 1.25
N LYS A 611 -27.58 13.41 0.42
CA LYS A 611 -28.98 13.35 0.87
C LYS A 611 -29.24 11.97 1.49
N ASP A 612 -29.89 11.96 2.66
CA ASP A 612 -30.23 10.75 3.42
C ASP A 612 -28.99 9.88 3.77
N GLU A 613 -27.83 10.52 3.92
CA GLU A 613 -26.55 9.89 4.27
C GLU A 613 -26.08 8.80 3.28
N LYS A 614 -26.52 8.86 2.01
CA LYS A 614 -26.21 7.86 0.99
C LYS A 614 -24.72 7.62 0.69
N ASN A 615 -23.86 8.58 1.03
CA ASN A 615 -22.42 8.46 0.83
C ASN A 615 -21.73 7.83 2.06
N LEU A 616 -22.47 7.36 3.06
CA LEU A 616 -21.96 6.94 4.35
C LEU A 616 -22.39 5.49 4.60
N ASN A 617 -21.55 4.55 4.18
CA ASN A 617 -21.83 3.12 4.25
C ASN A 617 -20.96 2.45 5.30
N TYR A 618 -19.64 2.55 5.15
CA TYR A 618 -18.66 1.86 5.99
C TYR A 618 -18.22 2.68 7.21
N TYR A 619 -18.29 4.01 7.16
CA TYR A 619 -17.69 4.89 8.17
C TYR A 619 -18.70 5.65 9.05
N LYS A 620 -19.88 5.09 9.30
CA LYS A 620 -20.95 5.71 10.14
C LYS A 620 -20.47 6.15 11.52
N ASP A 621 -19.81 5.25 12.23
CA ASP A 621 -19.29 5.52 13.57
C ASP A 621 -17.86 6.10 13.56
N CYS A 622 -17.34 6.35 12.36
CA CYS A 622 -15.97 6.78 12.09
C CYS A 622 -15.92 8.14 11.38
N TYR A 623 -17.06 8.81 11.18
CA TYR A 623 -17.18 10.10 10.51
C TYR A 623 -17.75 11.15 11.46
N ILE A 624 -17.02 12.24 11.64
CA ILE A 624 -17.40 13.35 12.52
C ILE A 624 -17.28 14.67 11.76
N GLU A 625 -18.25 15.55 11.96
CA GLU A 625 -18.15 16.95 11.56
C GLU A 625 -18.05 17.77 12.85
N ASP A 626 -16.97 18.54 12.96
CA ASP A 626 -16.70 19.37 14.13
C ASP A 626 -15.93 20.64 13.73
N TYR A 627 -15.76 21.55 14.68
CA TYR A 627 -15.04 22.82 14.49
C TYR A 627 -13.63 22.73 15.05
N ILE A 628 -12.73 23.54 14.49
CA ILE A 628 -11.35 23.68 14.99
C ILE A 628 -11.05 25.14 15.35
N SER A 629 -10.05 25.32 16.20
CA SER A 629 -9.51 26.61 16.60
C SER A 629 -8.42 27.10 15.65
N LEU A 630 -8.10 28.39 15.71
CA LEU A 630 -6.98 28.98 14.98
C LEU A 630 -5.61 28.67 15.61
N GLU A 631 -5.55 27.98 16.75
CA GLU A 631 -4.29 27.57 17.37
C GLU A 631 -3.62 26.43 16.60
N GLY A 632 -4.36 25.73 15.72
CA GLY A 632 -3.81 24.73 14.81
C GLY A 632 -3.28 23.48 15.52
N ASN A 633 -3.88 23.11 16.66
CA ASN A 633 -3.44 22.00 17.50
C ASN A 633 -4.54 20.96 17.76
N ASP A 634 -5.63 21.03 17.00
CA ASP A 634 -6.85 20.24 17.09
C ASP A 634 -7.28 19.71 15.71
N TRP A 635 -6.35 19.11 14.95
CA TRP A 635 -6.66 18.54 13.63
C TRP A 635 -6.76 17.02 13.63
N THR A 636 -6.51 16.33 14.75
CA THR A 636 -6.47 14.85 14.77
C THR A 636 -7.84 14.27 15.08
N TYR A 637 -8.19 13.13 14.44
CA TYR A 637 -9.51 12.50 14.62
C TYR A 637 -9.85 12.24 16.11
N SER A 638 -8.85 11.76 16.87
CA SER A 638 -9.00 11.42 18.28
C SER A 638 -9.47 12.59 19.18
N GLN A 639 -9.16 13.83 18.80
CA GLN A 639 -9.55 15.03 19.55
C GLN A 639 -11.03 15.37 19.40
N HIS A 640 -11.64 14.97 18.28
CA HIS A 640 -13.05 15.24 17.96
C HIS A 640 -13.96 14.03 18.24
N LYS A 641 -13.36 12.86 18.50
CA LYS A 641 -14.11 11.66 18.88
C LYS A 641 -14.82 11.86 20.23
N LYS A 642 -16.15 11.97 20.18
CA LYS A 642 -17.00 11.95 21.37
C LYS A 642 -17.03 10.53 21.93
N ILE A 643 -16.23 10.29 22.96
CA ILE A 643 -16.23 9.01 23.67
C ILE A 643 -17.41 8.99 24.63
N ASP A 644 -18.25 7.96 24.53
CA ASP A 644 -19.23 7.67 25.57
C ASP A 644 -18.51 7.27 26.84
N ILE A 645 -18.50 8.18 27.79
CA ILE A 645 -17.86 8.01 29.09
C ILE A 645 -18.80 7.38 30.13
N LYS A 646 -20.05 7.06 29.76
CA LYS A 646 -20.99 6.35 30.65
C LYS A 646 -20.59 4.88 30.74
N PRO A 647 -20.25 4.36 31.94
CA PRO A 647 -19.89 2.96 32.07
C PRO A 647 -21.12 2.07 31.89
N THR A 648 -20.93 0.91 31.26
CA THR A 648 -21.94 -0.14 31.18
C THR A 648 -21.86 -1.05 32.40
N GLU A 649 -22.86 -1.90 32.63
CA GLU A 649 -22.80 -2.89 33.70
C GLU A 649 -21.59 -3.83 33.57
N ASP A 650 -21.19 -4.15 32.33
CA ASP A 650 -20.04 -4.99 32.05
C ASP A 650 -18.70 -4.33 32.40
N ASP A 651 -18.60 -3.00 32.23
CA ASP A 651 -17.43 -2.23 32.66
C ASP A 651 -17.23 -2.39 34.19
N PHE A 652 -18.31 -2.31 34.98
CA PHE A 652 -18.26 -2.53 36.42
C PHE A 652 -17.96 -3.98 36.78
N LYS A 653 -18.60 -4.95 36.11
CA LYS A 653 -18.35 -6.39 36.33
C LYS A 653 -16.88 -6.73 36.11
N LYS A 654 -16.26 -6.18 35.06
CA LYS A 654 -14.83 -6.41 34.75
C LYS A 654 -13.95 -5.97 35.91
N VAL A 655 -14.09 -4.73 36.38
CA VAL A 655 -13.28 -4.19 37.49
C VAL A 655 -13.48 -4.99 38.78
N VAL A 656 -14.73 -5.33 39.11
CA VAL A 656 -15.05 -6.12 40.31
C VAL A 656 -14.45 -7.53 40.22
N GLN A 657 -14.57 -8.19 39.06
CA GLN A 657 -14.02 -9.53 38.87
C GLN A 657 -12.49 -9.54 38.95
N GLU A 658 -11.81 -8.60 38.30
CA GLU A 658 -10.35 -8.48 38.36
C GLU A 658 -9.87 -8.22 39.79
N TYR A 659 -10.52 -7.31 40.50
CA TYR A 659 -10.19 -7.00 41.89
C TYR A 659 -10.43 -8.20 42.82
N MET A 660 -11.56 -8.90 42.68
CA MET A 660 -11.85 -10.11 43.47
C MET A 660 -10.91 -11.27 43.13
N ALA A 661 -10.58 -11.47 41.85
CA ALA A 661 -9.63 -12.49 41.42
C ALA A 661 -8.24 -12.24 42.03
N TRP A 662 -7.80 -10.98 42.04
CA TRP A 662 -6.58 -10.58 42.73
C TRP A 662 -6.66 -10.82 44.24
N LEU A 663 -7.73 -10.40 44.91
CA LEU A 663 -7.92 -10.63 46.36
C LEU A 663 -7.87 -12.11 46.74
N ILE A 664 -8.56 -12.96 45.98
CA ILE A 664 -8.57 -14.42 46.19
C ILE A 664 -7.18 -15.00 45.90
N GLY A 665 -6.54 -14.57 44.81
CA GLY A 665 -5.19 -15.00 44.47
C GLY A 665 -4.16 -14.62 45.53
N ASP A 666 -4.26 -13.43 46.11
CA ASP A 666 -3.41 -12.97 47.22
C ASP A 666 -3.65 -13.81 48.48
N LEU A 667 -4.91 -14.08 48.84
CA LEU A 667 -5.27 -14.93 49.99
C LEU A 667 -4.69 -16.35 49.85
N ILE A 668 -4.76 -16.94 48.66
CA ILE A 668 -4.19 -18.28 48.39
C ILE A 668 -2.66 -18.27 48.51
N LYS A 669 -1.99 -17.23 48.01
CA LYS A 669 -0.52 -17.15 47.97
C LYS A 669 0.09 -16.81 49.33
N ASN A 670 -0.54 -15.91 50.09
CA ASN A 670 0.03 -15.27 51.28
C ASN A 670 -0.65 -15.68 52.60
N GLY A 671 -1.69 -16.52 52.55
CA GLY A 671 -2.35 -17.09 53.72
C GLY A 671 -3.24 -16.13 54.52
N ASP A 672 -3.79 -16.66 55.62
CA ASP A 672 -4.91 -16.12 56.40
C ASP A 672 -4.60 -14.84 57.21
N ASP A 673 -3.35 -14.37 57.20
CA ASP A 673 -2.83 -13.38 58.16
C ASP A 673 -2.89 -11.93 57.67
N CYS A 674 -3.20 -11.70 56.38
CA CYS A 674 -3.09 -10.36 55.81
C CYS A 674 -4.44 -9.67 55.50
N LEU A 675 -5.56 -10.37 55.31
CA LEU A 675 -6.86 -9.79 54.86
C LEU A 675 -8.00 -9.82 55.89
N ARG A 676 -7.76 -10.20 57.15
CA ARG A 676 -8.82 -10.44 58.16
C ARG A 676 -9.69 -9.25 58.60
N GLU A 677 -9.44 -8.02 58.14
CA GLU A 677 -10.29 -6.87 58.51
C GLU A 677 -11.43 -6.56 57.53
N ASN A 678 -11.41 -7.10 56.30
CA ASN A 678 -12.55 -7.02 55.39
C ASN A 678 -12.85 -8.43 54.86
N SER A 679 -13.92 -9.05 55.35
CA SER A 679 -14.47 -10.27 54.78
C SER A 679 -14.57 -10.11 53.26
N ILE A 680 -14.09 -11.07 52.47
CA ILE A 680 -14.23 -11.10 51.00
C ILE A 680 -15.72 -11.13 50.58
N GLY A 681 -16.65 -11.13 51.55
CA GLY A 681 -18.09 -11.21 51.33
C GLY A 681 -18.51 -12.59 50.85
N LEU A 682 -17.64 -13.60 51.03
CA LEU A 682 -17.95 -14.98 50.66
C LEU A 682 -18.95 -15.62 51.63
N ASP A 683 -19.10 -15.06 52.84
CA ASP A 683 -19.94 -15.60 53.90
C ASP A 683 -21.41 -15.13 53.79
N ASP A 684 -21.64 -13.95 53.19
CA ASP A 684 -22.98 -13.41 52.88
C ASP A 684 -23.10 -13.03 51.40
N CYS A 685 -23.77 -13.91 50.66
CA CYS A 685 -24.04 -13.74 49.24
C CYS A 685 -25.48 -13.31 48.97
N GLU A 686 -26.32 -13.09 49.98
CA GLU A 686 -27.70 -12.65 49.77
C GLU A 686 -27.75 -11.15 49.53
N LEU A 687 -28.44 -10.73 48.46
CA LEU A 687 -28.60 -9.32 48.15
C LEU A 687 -29.65 -8.70 49.08
N THR A 688 -29.29 -7.59 49.75
CA THR A 688 -30.24 -6.77 50.51
C THR A 688 -31.26 -6.11 49.58
N LYS A 689 -32.28 -5.47 50.15
CA LYS A 689 -33.28 -4.74 49.36
C LYS A 689 -32.63 -3.58 48.61
N GLU A 690 -31.77 -2.83 49.29
CA GLU A 690 -31.05 -1.68 48.74
C GLU A 690 -30.10 -2.09 47.60
N GLU A 691 -29.40 -3.23 47.74
CA GLU A 691 -28.54 -3.80 46.71
C GLU A 691 -29.34 -4.23 45.46
N LYS A 692 -30.51 -4.85 45.65
CA LYS A 692 -31.43 -5.21 44.54
C LYS A 692 -31.96 -3.98 43.83
N ASP A 693 -32.34 -2.95 44.57
CA ASP A 693 -32.84 -1.69 44.02
C ASP A 693 -31.76 -0.98 43.19
N CYS A 694 -30.50 -1.00 43.65
CA CYS A 694 -29.37 -0.44 42.90
C CYS A 694 -29.08 -1.17 41.59
N ILE A 695 -29.15 -2.51 41.57
CA ILE A 695 -28.98 -3.31 40.34
C ILE A 695 -30.13 -3.06 39.35
N ASN A 696 -31.36 -2.94 39.86
CA ASN A 696 -32.55 -2.73 39.04
C ASN A 696 -32.67 -1.29 38.49
N GLY A 697 -31.81 -0.37 38.93
CA GLY A 697 -31.67 0.97 38.36
C GLY A 697 -32.89 1.88 38.52
N LYS A 698 -33.71 1.69 39.56
CA LYS A 698 -34.85 2.58 39.82
C LYS A 698 -34.39 3.91 40.42
N ASP A 699 -34.80 5.02 39.78
CA ASP A 699 -34.73 6.40 40.29
C ASP A 699 -33.32 6.96 40.59
N VAL A 700 -32.33 6.69 39.73
CA VAL A 700 -30.96 7.24 39.88
C VAL A 700 -30.66 8.26 38.79
N ALA A 701 -30.36 9.49 39.20
CA ALA A 701 -29.85 10.52 38.31
C ALA A 701 -28.32 10.40 38.18
N PHE A 702 -27.79 10.79 37.04
CA PHE A 702 -26.36 10.79 36.77
C PHE A 702 -25.90 12.18 36.36
N GLU A 703 -24.79 12.62 36.93
CA GLU A 703 -24.19 13.93 36.63
C GLU A 703 -22.71 13.80 36.27
N LYS A 704 -22.19 14.85 35.63
CA LYS A 704 -20.81 14.91 35.14
C LYS A 704 -19.94 15.64 36.17
N PHE A 705 -18.84 14.99 36.57
CA PHE A 705 -17.88 15.54 37.52
C PHE A 705 -16.47 15.58 36.92
N THR A 706 -15.73 16.66 37.17
CA THR A 706 -14.32 16.77 36.80
C THR A 706 -13.44 16.08 37.84
N ILE A 707 -12.53 15.21 37.41
CA ILE A 707 -11.72 14.38 38.32
C ILE A 707 -10.84 15.24 39.24
N GLY A 708 -10.27 16.33 38.72
CA GLY A 708 -9.44 17.26 39.49
C GLY A 708 -10.16 17.94 40.65
N ASP A 709 -11.50 18.00 40.63
CA ASP A 709 -12.31 18.54 41.73
C ASP A 709 -12.57 17.49 42.82
N LEU A 710 -12.38 16.21 42.51
CA LEU A 710 -12.66 15.08 43.41
C LEU A 710 -11.41 14.58 44.15
N PHE A 711 -10.24 14.69 43.50
CA PHE A 711 -8.98 14.14 43.99
C PHE A 711 -7.82 15.11 43.79
N ASP A 712 -6.94 15.19 44.79
CA ASP A 712 -5.57 15.64 44.53
C ASP A 712 -4.83 14.54 43.77
N ILE A 713 -4.12 14.92 42.71
CA ILE A 713 -3.37 13.97 41.86
C ILE A 713 -1.93 14.40 41.80
N HIS A 714 -1.06 13.55 42.36
CA HIS A 714 0.39 13.73 42.34
C HIS A 714 1.12 12.38 42.27
N PRO A 715 2.41 12.38 41.88
CA PRO A 715 3.21 11.15 41.88
C PRO A 715 3.24 10.50 43.26
N THR A 716 3.26 9.17 43.29
CA THR A 716 3.50 8.41 44.53
C THR A 716 4.96 8.56 44.95
N LYS A 717 5.22 8.43 46.26
CA LYS A 717 6.58 8.47 46.80
C LYS A 717 7.26 7.13 46.56
N ALA A 718 8.32 7.13 45.75
CA ALA A 718 9.15 5.96 45.51
C ALA A 718 10.47 6.03 46.28
N TYR A 719 10.97 4.87 46.73
CA TYR A 719 12.33 4.77 47.26
C TYR A 719 13.37 4.91 46.13
N LYS A 720 14.50 5.56 46.42
CA LYS A 720 15.67 5.56 45.53
C LYS A 720 16.47 4.25 45.70
N ALA A 721 15.83 3.13 45.38
CA ALA A 721 16.39 1.78 45.52
C ALA A 721 16.39 1.07 44.17
N THR A 722 17.32 0.14 43.96
CA THR A 722 17.27 -0.73 42.77
C THR A 722 16.15 -1.76 42.93
N ASN A 723 15.68 -2.35 41.83
CA ASN A 723 14.66 -3.40 41.91
C ASN A 723 15.09 -4.56 42.82
N LYS A 724 16.40 -4.88 42.88
CA LYS A 724 16.93 -5.95 43.74
C LYS A 724 16.77 -5.63 45.24
N ASP A 725 16.86 -4.35 45.60
CA ASP A 725 16.74 -3.91 47.00
C ASP A 725 15.29 -3.61 47.38
N LEU A 726 14.47 -3.26 46.38
CA LEU A 726 13.06 -2.92 46.56
C LEU A 726 12.18 -4.17 46.71
N PHE A 727 12.38 -5.18 45.85
CA PHE A 727 11.57 -6.39 45.79
C PHE A 727 12.20 -7.53 46.59
N HIS A 728 11.42 -8.16 47.46
CA HIS A 728 11.85 -9.27 48.29
C HIS A 728 10.76 -10.34 48.38
N ALA A 729 11.13 -11.61 48.23
CA ALA A 729 10.18 -12.73 48.22
C ALA A 729 9.39 -12.86 49.54
N GLU A 730 10.04 -12.61 50.67
CA GLU A 730 9.42 -12.61 52.00
C GLU A 730 8.88 -11.22 52.43
N GLY A 731 8.83 -10.25 51.52
CA GLY A 731 8.32 -8.91 51.80
C GLY A 731 6.84 -8.92 52.19
N LYS A 732 6.42 -7.99 53.05
CA LYS A 732 5.02 -7.90 53.53
C LYS A 732 4.25 -6.71 52.97
N ILE A 733 4.95 -5.67 52.50
CA ILE A 733 4.33 -4.45 51.98
C ILE A 733 4.32 -4.51 50.45
N PRO A 734 3.16 -4.38 49.79
CA PRO A 734 3.11 -4.43 48.33
C PRO A 734 3.78 -3.21 47.69
N VAL A 735 4.43 -3.42 46.55
CA VAL A 735 5.01 -2.37 45.69
C VAL A 735 4.12 -2.22 44.46
N VAL A 736 3.52 -1.05 44.29
CA VAL A 736 2.67 -0.75 43.13
C VAL A 736 3.54 -0.21 42.01
N ALA A 737 3.67 -0.97 40.92
CA ALA A 737 4.52 -0.66 39.78
C ALA A 737 3.69 -0.33 38.51
N ASN A 738 4.37 -0.06 37.39
CA ASN A 738 3.74 0.19 36.09
C ASN A 738 3.24 -1.10 35.44
N SER A 739 2.27 -1.76 36.07
CA SER A 739 1.65 -3.01 35.62
C SER A 739 0.19 -2.78 35.25
N SER A 740 -0.32 -3.55 34.28
CA SER A 740 -1.76 -3.63 33.93
C SER A 740 -2.44 -4.89 34.47
N VAL A 741 -1.73 -5.67 35.31
CA VAL A 741 -2.22 -6.92 35.91
C VAL A 741 -1.96 -6.92 37.42
N ASP A 742 -2.53 -7.90 38.12
CA ASP A 742 -2.33 -8.14 39.57
C ASP A 742 -2.55 -6.89 40.44
N ASN A 743 -3.59 -6.11 40.12
CA ASN A 743 -3.92 -4.87 40.81
C ASN A 743 -2.76 -3.85 40.88
N GLY A 744 -1.86 -3.88 39.89
CA GLY A 744 -0.69 -3.03 39.80
C GLY A 744 0.50 -3.48 40.67
N ILE A 745 0.40 -4.62 41.37
CA ILE A 745 1.44 -5.09 42.28
C ILE A 745 2.57 -5.74 41.47
N GLY A 746 3.77 -5.14 41.51
CA GLY A 746 4.98 -5.71 40.89
C GLY A 746 5.71 -6.72 41.78
N GLY A 747 5.41 -6.72 43.08
CA GLY A 747 6.02 -7.58 44.09
C GLY A 747 5.89 -6.98 45.49
N TRP A 748 6.67 -7.47 46.45
CA TRP A 748 6.60 -7.06 47.86
C TRP A 748 7.93 -6.53 48.39
N SER A 749 7.88 -5.73 49.44
CA SER A 749 9.03 -5.10 50.08
C SER A 749 8.99 -5.27 51.60
N HIS A 750 10.18 -5.22 52.21
CA HIS A 750 10.35 -5.06 53.67
C HIS A 750 10.38 -3.60 54.12
N LEU A 751 10.45 -2.67 53.16
CA LEU A 751 10.46 -1.25 53.44
C LEU A 751 9.09 -0.78 53.95
N LYS A 752 9.10 0.33 54.70
CA LYS A 752 7.86 0.94 55.19
C LYS A 752 7.03 1.41 54.00
N ALA A 753 5.71 1.29 54.10
CA ALA A 753 4.81 1.87 53.11
C ALA A 753 5.06 3.38 52.98
N THR A 754 5.10 3.86 51.75
CA THR A 754 5.25 5.28 51.45
C THR A 754 3.91 5.97 51.25
N GLU A 755 2.88 5.18 50.95
CA GLU A 755 1.50 5.58 50.74
C GLU A 755 0.57 4.81 51.68
N THR A 756 -0.51 5.45 52.15
CA THR A 756 -1.58 4.75 52.90
C THR A 756 -2.60 4.11 51.96
N GLY A 757 -3.40 3.17 52.44
CA GLY A 757 -4.45 2.52 51.65
C GLY A 757 -5.66 3.41 51.33
N ASN A 758 -6.72 2.79 50.82
CA ASN A 758 -7.96 3.42 50.35
C ASN A 758 -7.72 4.52 49.29
N LYS A 759 -6.92 4.20 48.26
CA LYS A 759 -6.55 5.12 47.17
C LYS A 759 -6.69 4.49 45.82
N ILE A 760 -6.76 5.34 44.80
CA ILE A 760 -6.66 4.92 43.41
C ILE A 760 -5.28 5.30 42.89
N VAL A 761 -4.71 4.45 42.05
CA VAL A 761 -3.41 4.64 41.40
C VAL A 761 -3.55 4.41 39.91
N PHE A 762 -2.69 5.06 39.12
CA PHE A 762 -2.56 4.78 37.69
C PHE A 762 -1.13 5.04 37.21
N SER A 763 -0.74 4.44 36.09
CA SER A 763 0.58 4.65 35.48
C SER A 763 0.52 5.64 34.33
N ASP A 764 1.44 6.61 34.31
CA ASP A 764 1.52 7.61 33.23
C ASP A 764 2.15 7.10 31.92
N THR A 765 2.65 5.86 31.92
CA THR A 765 3.35 5.20 30.80
C THR A 765 2.59 4.05 30.16
N THR A 766 1.37 3.75 30.60
CA THR A 766 0.62 2.56 30.13
C THR A 766 -0.82 2.91 29.75
N THR A 767 -1.70 1.91 29.66
CA THR A 767 -3.11 2.08 29.24
C THR A 767 -4.02 2.31 30.44
N SER A 768 -5.31 2.56 30.16
CA SER A 768 -6.36 2.68 31.17
C SER A 768 -6.50 1.45 32.08
N ASP A 769 -6.09 0.25 31.62
CA ASP A 769 -6.16 -0.97 32.45
C ASP A 769 -5.20 -0.94 33.64
N SER A 770 -4.26 0.03 33.71
CA SER A 770 -3.37 0.25 34.86
C SER A 770 -3.98 1.07 36.00
N ILE A 771 -5.26 1.46 35.90
CA ILE A 771 -5.97 2.19 36.95
C ILE A 771 -6.50 1.20 37.97
N PHE A 772 -6.06 1.29 39.23
CA PHE A 772 -6.38 0.31 40.28
C PHE A 772 -6.75 0.96 41.60
N TYR A 773 -7.56 0.25 42.40
CA TYR A 773 -7.81 0.59 43.80
C TYR A 773 -6.84 -0.17 44.72
N GLN A 774 -6.21 0.55 45.64
CA GLN A 774 -5.27 0.00 46.63
C GLN A 774 -5.93 -0.03 48.02
N PRO A 775 -6.33 -1.22 48.52
CA PRO A 775 -7.01 -1.33 49.82
C PRO A 775 -6.09 -1.06 51.01
N LYS A 776 -4.79 -1.37 50.89
CA LYS A 776 -3.82 -1.29 51.99
C LYS A 776 -2.69 -0.30 51.69
N ALA A 777 -1.93 0.03 52.73
CA ALA A 777 -0.71 0.81 52.58
C ALA A 777 0.31 0.08 51.67
N PHE A 778 0.99 0.85 50.82
CA PHE A 778 1.87 0.32 49.77
C PHE A 778 3.12 1.19 49.58
N VAL A 779 4.09 0.68 48.84
CA VAL A 779 5.26 1.41 48.37
C VAL A 779 5.02 1.88 46.94
N GLY A 780 5.15 3.19 46.70
CA GLY A 780 5.06 3.81 45.39
C GLY A 780 6.26 3.50 44.48
N TYR A 781 6.09 3.73 43.18
CA TYR A 781 7.08 3.43 42.14
C TYR A 781 7.16 4.58 41.11
N PRO A 782 8.29 4.80 40.43
CA PRO A 782 8.38 5.81 39.38
C PRO A 782 7.29 5.65 38.33
N HIS A 783 6.75 6.78 37.83
CA HIS A 783 5.65 6.87 36.87
C HIS A 783 4.24 6.50 37.38
N VAL A 784 4.13 6.01 38.62
CA VAL A 784 2.83 5.76 39.27
C VAL A 784 2.32 7.03 39.95
N GLN A 785 1.10 7.44 39.59
CA GLN A 785 0.38 8.58 40.14
C GLN A 785 -0.68 8.08 41.14
N GLY A 786 -0.87 8.80 42.24
CA GLY A 786 -1.93 8.54 43.22
C GLY A 786 -3.06 9.56 43.11
N LEU A 787 -4.29 9.11 43.33
CA LEU A 787 -5.49 9.94 43.52
C LEU A 787 -5.84 9.95 45.01
N TYR A 788 -5.82 11.13 45.61
CA TYR A 788 -6.03 11.37 47.04
C TYR A 788 -7.37 12.10 47.20
N PRO A 789 -8.42 11.42 47.71
CA PRO A 789 -9.75 12.01 47.75
C PRO A 789 -9.81 13.22 48.68
N TYR A 790 -10.42 14.33 48.23
CA TYR A 790 -10.64 15.50 49.10
C TYR A 790 -11.70 15.26 50.19
N SER A 791 -12.61 14.32 49.95
CA SER A 791 -13.71 13.96 50.85
C SER A 791 -13.44 12.63 51.56
N ASN A 792 -13.81 12.53 52.84
CA ASN A 792 -13.77 11.28 53.60
C ASN A 792 -14.97 10.35 53.34
N LYS A 793 -15.92 10.77 52.48
CA LYS A 793 -17.08 9.96 52.08
C LYS A 793 -16.70 8.79 51.15
N TRP A 794 -15.52 8.84 50.53
CA TRP A 794 -15.00 7.78 49.65
C TRP A 794 -14.58 6.54 50.45
N ARG A 795 -15.27 5.44 50.19
CA ARG A 795 -15.06 4.11 50.77
C ARG A 795 -14.62 3.14 49.65
N GLU A 796 -14.29 1.90 50.02
CA GLU A 796 -13.74 0.91 49.08
C GLU A 796 -14.61 0.71 47.83
N ASN A 797 -15.91 0.46 48.01
CA ASN A 797 -16.79 0.10 46.89
C ASN A 797 -17.06 1.30 45.97
N SER A 798 -17.16 2.51 46.52
CA SER A 798 -17.32 3.75 45.78
C SER A 798 -16.05 4.12 45.01
N LEU A 799 -14.86 3.82 45.55
CA LEU A 799 -13.62 3.96 44.80
C LEU A 799 -13.50 2.91 43.68
N LEU A 800 -13.95 1.66 43.90
CA LEU A 800 -14.03 0.64 42.84
C LEU A 800 -15.03 1.03 41.73
N TYR A 801 -16.16 1.62 42.11
CA TYR A 801 -17.12 2.20 41.16
C TYR A 801 -16.44 3.30 40.34
N PHE A 802 -15.73 4.21 41.01
CA PHE A 802 -14.99 5.27 40.35
C PHE A 802 -13.88 4.74 39.42
N VAL A 803 -13.15 3.67 39.80
CA VAL A 803 -12.15 3.02 38.92
C VAL A 803 -12.80 2.61 37.60
N SER A 804 -14.01 2.04 37.63
CA SER A 804 -14.74 1.66 36.42
C SER A 804 -15.06 2.87 35.54
N CYS A 805 -15.52 3.97 36.16
CA CYS A 805 -15.77 5.24 35.48
C CYS A 805 -14.51 5.85 34.87
N PHE A 806 -13.41 5.79 35.62
CA PHE A 806 -12.14 6.38 35.22
C PHE A 806 -11.48 5.58 34.10
N ARG A 807 -11.53 4.24 34.17
CA ARG A 807 -11.11 3.36 33.09
C ARG A 807 -11.91 3.62 31.82
N LYS A 808 -13.24 3.75 31.93
CA LYS A 808 -14.11 4.04 30.79
C LYS A 808 -13.73 5.34 30.09
N CYS A 809 -13.55 6.42 30.85
CA CYS A 809 -13.23 7.71 30.24
C CYS A 809 -11.79 7.82 29.70
N ALA A 810 -10.87 6.97 30.19
CA ALA A 810 -9.49 6.85 29.72
C ALA A 810 -9.31 5.82 28.59
N PHE A 811 -10.33 4.97 28.33
CA PHE A 811 -10.23 3.85 27.41
C PHE A 811 -9.87 4.29 25.99
N GLY A 812 -8.86 3.64 25.40
CA GLY A 812 -8.40 3.91 24.03
C GLY A 812 -7.70 5.25 23.81
N LYS A 813 -7.49 6.07 24.85
CA LYS A 813 -6.87 7.40 24.74
C LYS A 813 -5.36 7.43 24.96
N PHE A 814 -4.80 6.44 25.66
CA PHE A 814 -3.41 6.48 26.12
C PHE A 814 -2.73 5.12 25.96
N ASN A 815 -1.43 5.15 25.69
CA ASN A 815 -0.57 3.99 25.55
C ASN A 815 0.90 4.40 25.80
N TYR A 816 1.85 3.51 25.53
CA TYR A 816 3.27 3.79 25.74
C TYR A 816 3.81 5.00 24.93
N GLY A 817 3.26 5.24 23.73
CA GLY A 817 3.60 6.37 22.87
C GLY A 817 2.87 7.67 23.22
N LEU A 818 1.67 7.58 23.80
CA LEU A 818 0.85 8.73 24.22
C LEU A 818 0.61 8.70 25.73
N LYS A 819 1.44 9.44 26.47
CA LYS A 819 1.48 9.41 27.94
C LYS A 819 0.19 9.89 28.60
N PHE A 820 -0.25 9.14 29.61
CA PHE A 820 -1.40 9.52 30.44
C PHE A 820 -0.95 10.44 31.59
N THR A 821 -0.79 11.73 31.33
CA THR A 821 -0.24 12.65 32.33
C THR A 821 -1.27 13.04 33.39
N ARG A 822 -0.81 13.40 34.60
CA ARG A 822 -1.65 13.95 35.67
C ARG A 822 -2.41 15.23 35.28
N VAL A 823 -1.85 16.04 34.38
CA VAL A 823 -2.51 17.26 33.89
C VAL A 823 -3.77 16.88 33.10
N ILE A 824 -3.65 15.87 32.25
CA ILE A 824 -4.78 15.32 31.49
C ILE A 824 -5.78 14.70 32.46
N ALA A 825 -5.34 13.84 33.38
CA ALA A 825 -6.21 13.17 34.34
C ALA A 825 -7.07 14.17 35.16
N LYS A 826 -6.50 15.29 35.61
CA LYS A 826 -7.24 16.33 36.36
C LYS A 826 -8.35 16.99 35.54
N GLN A 827 -8.19 17.10 34.23
CA GLN A 827 -9.16 17.76 33.33
C GLN A 827 -10.24 16.80 32.80
N MET A 828 -10.06 15.49 33.02
CA MET A 828 -11.03 14.50 32.57
C MET A 828 -12.33 14.58 33.36
N ASN A 829 -13.40 14.12 32.72
CA ASN A 829 -14.72 14.08 33.33
C ASN A 829 -15.19 12.63 33.45
N VAL A 830 -15.94 12.35 34.51
CA VAL A 830 -16.62 11.07 34.76
C VAL A 830 -18.11 11.31 34.97
N ILE A 831 -18.92 10.29 34.70
CA ILE A 831 -20.35 10.31 35.01
C ILE A 831 -20.57 9.48 36.27
N LEU A 832 -21.09 10.10 37.32
CA LEU A 832 -21.35 9.49 38.62
C LEU A 832 -22.82 9.63 39.00
N PRO A 833 -23.37 8.72 39.81
CA PRO A 833 -24.71 8.86 40.37
C PRO A 833 -24.77 10.10 41.27
N ALA A 834 -25.86 10.84 41.19
CA ALA A 834 -26.06 12.07 41.93
C ALA A 834 -27.42 12.08 42.64
N LYS A 835 -27.44 12.66 43.84
CA LYS A 835 -28.66 12.95 44.60
C LYS A 835 -29.37 14.16 43.97
N PRO A 836 -30.67 14.40 44.25
CA PRO A 836 -31.42 15.52 43.67
C PRO A 836 -30.83 16.92 43.93
N ASN A 837 -29.91 17.05 44.89
CA ASN A 837 -29.20 18.28 45.21
C ASN A 837 -27.87 18.45 44.42
N GLY A 838 -27.55 17.55 43.49
CA GLY A 838 -26.33 17.57 42.68
C GLY A 838 -25.09 16.99 43.39
N GLU A 839 -25.21 16.49 44.63
CA GLU A 839 -24.10 15.81 45.30
C GLU A 839 -23.95 14.36 44.82
N ILE A 840 -22.70 13.87 44.80
CA ILE A 840 -22.41 12.47 44.49
C ILE A 840 -23.15 11.52 45.44
N ASP A 841 -23.83 10.52 44.88
CA ASP A 841 -24.48 9.47 45.64
C ASP A 841 -23.51 8.32 45.99
N TYR A 842 -22.72 8.56 47.04
CA TYR A 842 -21.78 7.57 47.57
C TYR A 842 -22.46 6.28 48.03
N ASP A 843 -23.67 6.36 48.55
CA ASP A 843 -24.38 5.20 49.09
C ASP A 843 -24.87 4.29 47.96
N PHE A 844 -25.33 4.87 46.85
CA PHE A 844 -25.62 4.12 45.64
C PHE A 844 -24.37 3.37 45.13
N MET A 845 -23.23 4.06 44.98
CA MET A 845 -22.01 3.42 44.46
C MET A 845 -21.54 2.27 45.36
N GLU A 846 -21.63 2.45 46.68
CA GLU A 846 -21.27 1.42 47.67
C GLU A 846 -22.15 0.19 47.58
N ASN A 847 -23.48 0.38 47.56
CA ASN A 847 -24.45 -0.71 47.47
C ASN A 847 -24.38 -1.40 46.12
N PHE A 848 -24.19 -0.66 45.02
CA PHE A 848 -24.09 -1.23 43.67
C PHE A 848 -22.88 -2.17 43.55
N ILE A 849 -21.69 -1.72 43.95
CA ILE A 849 -20.49 -2.56 43.88
C ILE A 849 -20.53 -3.71 44.90
N SER A 850 -21.11 -3.48 46.10
CA SER A 850 -21.37 -4.57 47.06
C SER A 850 -22.22 -5.68 46.42
N ALA A 851 -23.30 -5.30 45.75
CA ALA A 851 -24.18 -6.22 45.06
C ALA A 851 -23.44 -6.99 43.94
N GLN A 852 -22.61 -6.31 43.14
CA GLN A 852 -21.80 -6.94 42.11
C GLN A 852 -20.77 -7.94 42.69
N LYS A 853 -20.11 -7.58 43.81
CA LYS A 853 -19.20 -8.51 44.53
C LYS A 853 -19.93 -9.77 44.99
N LYS A 854 -21.11 -9.63 45.60
CA LYS A 854 -21.96 -10.76 46.02
C LYS A 854 -22.38 -11.64 44.85
N LEU A 855 -22.76 -11.05 43.70
CA LEU A 855 -23.10 -11.80 42.49
C LEU A 855 -21.90 -12.60 41.93
N VAL A 856 -20.69 -12.04 42.00
CA VAL A 856 -19.47 -12.76 41.61
C VAL A 856 -19.18 -13.90 42.61
N ALA A 857 -19.28 -13.65 43.91
CA ALA A 857 -19.11 -14.66 44.95
C ALA A 857 -20.10 -15.83 44.79
N GLN A 858 -21.37 -15.55 44.51
CA GLN A 858 -22.39 -16.59 44.22
C GLN A 858 -21.98 -17.51 43.08
N LYS A 859 -21.37 -16.98 42.00
CA LYS A 859 -20.91 -17.80 40.87
C LYS A 859 -19.80 -18.75 41.29
N VAL A 860 -18.83 -18.27 42.08
CA VAL A 860 -17.73 -19.09 42.60
C VAL A 860 -18.25 -20.18 43.53
N ILE A 861 -19.13 -19.84 44.47
CA ILE A 861 -19.73 -20.81 45.41
C ILE A 861 -20.56 -21.86 44.67
N ARG A 862 -21.34 -21.46 43.65
CA ARG A 862 -22.12 -22.39 42.83
C ARG A 862 -21.22 -23.37 42.10
N TRP A 863 -20.10 -22.89 41.55
CA TRP A 863 -19.11 -23.75 40.91
C TRP A 863 -18.49 -24.75 41.90
N LEU A 864 -18.12 -24.30 43.12
CA LEU A 864 -17.61 -25.17 44.18
C LEU A 864 -18.59 -26.25 44.63
N LYS A 865 -19.90 -25.95 44.64
CA LYS A 865 -20.97 -26.91 45.02
C LYS A 865 -21.33 -27.91 43.92
N GLN A 866 -20.86 -27.71 42.69
CA GLN A 866 -21.10 -28.59 41.54
C GLN A 866 -19.96 -29.59 41.30
N GLN A 867 -18.87 -29.48 42.06
CA GLN A 867 -17.80 -30.47 42.18
C GLN A 867 -18.10 -31.37 43.38
#